data_AF-A0A1R2CAW6-F1
#
_entry.id   AF-A0A1R2CAW6-F1
#
_cell.length_a   1.000
_cell.length_b   1.000
_cell.length_c   1.000
_cell.angle_alpha   90.00
_cell.angle_beta   90.00
_cell.angle_gamma   90.00
#
_symmetry.space_group_name_H-M   'P 1'
#
loop_
_entity.id
_entity.type
_entity.pdbx_description
1 polymer ?
#
loop_
_entity_poly.entity_id
_entity_poly.type
_entity_poly.pdbx_seq_one_letter_code
_entity_poly.pdbx_strand_id
1 'polypeptide(L)'
;MSSPDETHLISLIFCGSLSALGCIMIISSAFLFKKLHTYAFRMVTYLSIADLFASLSFIIPGYESEYFCLSQAIIQNYSQLASLLITGVISFSLYQVIALENTNIIRKEKFLISMSFFIPAILTPLPFITNSYGNSYGWCWILHENEFGIMWMGIEFYGPLIIMLFVNIILYIKVYRKLWSENYLSESKKLVKKLMARLKMYPFILLLAFGPSMFHRIYITIYGSSNYYVDLISGCMAALYGFFNALVYGLTSKFKKNLKTVFKKLLSNICKIMNEFSPIPMIPDYGIPPLGRILANGICMERVDGVDYIAIGTCEGTLSLYGLGEDLPIKTTAGLGGIAIVKIKYVSYFSKVIIIVFTLETKAYFFELEGKSESWTPLLSQSLIYNPSACIIFEGKSGTEIILGTSHGGLGYYIPEPNLKKNVVWRYSNNWNINTDVTSLAIANNEIVLGGRGDGNALIYLAGGNPERSNTSNLITENFSKEASCIILSLSSDNTHIAVANGLGKLNVFQTTIKGSNIDFIPLFEASIVKRPIFVDILLLNQSYIAVLGSSDGCLYFISQNFRNFYRHEEPIQSYFIGRLSKQVLVLVGGSGFISVYSNFQLINNRIPRFLDYAKGEIDLLRNITGDNDTPDEALVSTYLYMPLP
;
A
#
# COMPACT_ATOMS: atom_id res chain seq x y z
N MET A 1 -3.88 -39.61 3.37
CA MET A 1 -3.25 -39.57 2.03
C MET A 1 -4.39 -39.39 1.05
N SER A 2 -4.44 -38.24 0.37
CA SER A 2 -5.37 -38.00 -0.74
C SER A 2 -5.13 -39.03 -1.85
N SER A 3 -6.16 -39.36 -2.61
CA SER A 3 -5.98 -40.20 -3.80
C SER A 3 -5.05 -39.50 -4.82
N PRO A 4 -4.33 -40.24 -5.68
CA PRO A 4 -3.48 -39.64 -6.71
C PRO A 4 -4.25 -38.63 -7.58
N ASP A 5 -5.51 -38.91 -7.88
CA ASP A 5 -6.39 -38.07 -8.70
C ASP A 5 -6.77 -36.74 -8.00
N GLU A 6 -7.04 -36.78 -6.69
CA GLU A 6 -7.28 -35.56 -5.89
C GLU A 6 -6.06 -34.63 -5.90
N THR A 7 -4.86 -35.20 -5.85
CA THR A 7 -3.61 -34.43 -5.82
C THR A 7 -3.35 -33.73 -7.17
N HIS A 8 -3.68 -34.39 -8.28
CA HIS A 8 -3.68 -33.76 -9.61
C HIS A 8 -4.66 -32.60 -9.67
N LEU A 9 -5.91 -32.83 -9.27
CA LEU A 9 -6.94 -31.80 -9.33
C LEU A 9 -6.56 -30.56 -8.52
N ILE A 10 -6.16 -30.73 -7.26
CA ILE A 10 -5.80 -29.61 -6.38
C ILE A 10 -4.66 -28.79 -6.99
N SER A 11 -3.65 -29.46 -7.55
CA SER A 11 -2.50 -28.81 -8.17
C SER A 11 -2.90 -28.04 -9.43
N LEU A 12 -3.76 -28.62 -10.28
CA LEU A 12 -4.28 -27.97 -11.49
C LEU A 12 -5.18 -26.78 -11.15
N ILE A 13 -6.06 -26.91 -10.15
CA ILE A 13 -6.90 -25.80 -9.66
C ILE A 13 -6.02 -24.66 -9.17
N PHE A 14 -5.00 -24.96 -8.37
CA PHE A 14 -4.09 -23.93 -7.85
C PHE A 14 -3.35 -23.21 -8.97
N CYS A 15 -2.73 -23.95 -9.90
CA CYS A 15 -1.99 -23.41 -11.04
C CYS A 15 -2.91 -22.62 -11.99
N GLY A 16 -4.06 -23.20 -12.34
CA GLY A 16 -5.08 -22.58 -13.19
C GLY A 16 -5.64 -21.29 -12.57
N SER A 17 -5.87 -21.27 -11.25
CA SER A 17 -6.32 -20.07 -10.54
C SER A 17 -5.28 -18.95 -10.61
N LEU A 18 -4.00 -19.26 -10.39
CA LEU A 18 -2.92 -18.28 -10.47
C LEU A 18 -2.79 -17.70 -11.89
N SER A 19 -2.93 -18.56 -12.90
CA SER A 19 -2.95 -18.16 -14.31
C SER A 19 -4.16 -17.30 -14.67
N ALA A 20 -5.36 -17.68 -14.22
CA ALA A 20 -6.58 -16.91 -14.41
C ALA A 20 -6.49 -15.52 -13.77
N LEU A 21 -5.95 -15.42 -12.54
CA LEU A 21 -5.72 -14.13 -11.87
C LEU A 21 -4.79 -13.23 -12.68
N GLY A 22 -3.70 -13.78 -13.23
CA GLY A 22 -2.78 -13.04 -14.10
C GLY A 22 -3.48 -12.50 -15.35
N CYS A 23 -4.30 -13.33 -16.00
CA CYS A 23 -5.05 -12.95 -17.20
C CYS A 23 -6.12 -11.90 -16.91
N ILE A 24 -6.92 -12.08 -15.86
CA ILE A 24 -7.96 -11.15 -15.42
C ILE A 24 -7.34 -9.78 -15.10
N MET A 25 -6.17 -9.75 -14.46
CA MET A 25 -5.48 -8.50 -14.15
C MET A 25 -5.12 -7.70 -15.42
N ILE A 26 -4.66 -8.38 -16.48
CA ILE A 26 -4.34 -7.74 -17.76
C ILE A 26 -5.60 -7.24 -18.45
N ILE A 27 -6.62 -8.10 -18.54
CA ILE A 27 -7.91 -7.78 -19.19
C ILE A 27 -8.56 -6.59 -18.48
N SER A 28 -8.64 -6.62 -17.16
CA SER A 28 -9.19 -5.53 -16.34
C SER A 28 -8.45 -4.21 -16.57
N SER A 29 -7.11 -4.28 -16.68
CA SER A 29 -6.29 -3.10 -16.96
C SER A 29 -6.55 -2.52 -18.36
N ALA A 30 -6.88 -3.37 -19.33
CA ALA A 30 -7.29 -2.90 -20.66
C ALA A 30 -8.61 -2.14 -20.63
N PHE A 31 -9.58 -2.56 -19.82
CA PHE A 31 -10.84 -1.84 -19.67
C PHE A 31 -10.70 -0.55 -18.84
N LEU A 32 -9.89 -0.56 -17.80
CA LEU A 32 -9.77 0.57 -16.86
C LEU A 32 -8.92 1.73 -17.40
N PHE A 33 -7.98 1.48 -18.30
CA PHE A 33 -7.04 2.51 -18.76
C PHE A 33 -7.09 2.74 -20.27
N LYS A 34 -7.88 3.74 -20.67
CA LYS A 34 -7.91 4.25 -22.05
C LYS A 34 -6.52 4.63 -22.60
N LYS A 35 -5.57 5.01 -21.74
CA LYS A 35 -4.18 5.33 -22.13
C LYS A 35 -3.31 4.10 -22.46
N LEU A 36 -3.77 2.87 -22.19
CA LEU A 36 -3.02 1.64 -22.46
C LEU A 36 -3.38 0.97 -23.79
N HIS A 37 -4.40 1.43 -24.54
CA HIS A 37 -4.87 0.82 -25.81
C HIS A 37 -3.92 0.99 -27.01
N THR A 38 -2.62 0.95 -26.77
CA THR A 38 -1.61 0.77 -27.82
C THR A 38 -1.83 -0.58 -28.53
N TYR A 39 -1.47 -0.64 -29.82
CA TYR A 39 -1.58 -1.86 -30.62
C TYR A 39 -1.01 -3.10 -29.92
N ALA A 40 0.23 -3.01 -29.43
CA ALA A 40 0.89 -4.12 -28.73
C ALA A 40 0.14 -4.58 -27.47
N PHE A 41 -0.46 -3.65 -26.72
CA PHE A 41 -1.21 -4.01 -25.51
C PHE A 41 -2.57 -4.64 -25.83
N ARG A 42 -3.24 -4.23 -26.91
CA ARG A 42 -4.46 -4.89 -27.40
C ARG A 42 -4.19 -6.35 -27.79
N MET A 43 -3.09 -6.60 -28.50
CA MET A 43 -2.69 -7.97 -28.85
C MET A 43 -2.45 -8.84 -27.61
N VAL A 44 -1.78 -8.30 -26.59
CA VAL A 44 -1.60 -8.97 -25.30
C VAL A 44 -2.94 -9.22 -24.60
N THR A 45 -3.90 -8.31 -24.72
CA THR A 45 -5.24 -8.51 -24.14
C THR A 45 -5.96 -9.67 -24.82
N TYR A 46 -5.91 -9.78 -26.15
CA TYR A 46 -6.47 -10.93 -26.88
C TYR A 46 -5.80 -12.25 -26.48
N LEU A 47 -4.47 -12.22 -26.32
CA LEU A 47 -3.71 -13.37 -25.80
C LEU A 47 -4.20 -13.79 -24.42
N SER A 48 -4.34 -12.83 -23.49
CA SER A 48 -4.83 -13.09 -22.13
C SER A 48 -6.28 -13.58 -22.09
N ILE A 49 -7.12 -13.23 -23.08
CA ILE A 49 -8.48 -13.78 -23.18
C ILE A 49 -8.42 -15.27 -23.52
N ALA A 50 -7.61 -15.66 -24.50
CA ALA A 50 -7.42 -17.08 -24.81
C ALA A 50 -6.82 -17.84 -23.62
N ASP A 51 -5.77 -17.31 -22.99
CA ASP A 51 -5.13 -17.92 -21.83
C ASP A 51 -6.06 -18.03 -20.61
N LEU A 52 -7.01 -17.09 -20.43
CA LEU A 52 -8.01 -17.18 -19.37
C LEU A 52 -8.90 -18.41 -19.56
N PHE A 53 -9.42 -18.63 -20.76
CA PHE A 53 -10.24 -19.82 -21.04
C PHE A 53 -9.44 -21.12 -20.88
N ALA A 54 -8.18 -21.15 -21.33
CA ALA A 54 -7.28 -22.28 -21.10
C ALA A 54 -7.01 -22.53 -19.60
N SER A 55 -6.93 -21.47 -18.79
CA SER A 55 -6.72 -21.60 -17.35
C SER A 55 -7.98 -22.11 -16.65
N LEU A 56 -9.16 -21.65 -17.07
CA LEU A 56 -10.45 -22.09 -16.55
C LEU A 56 -10.72 -23.57 -16.88
N SER A 57 -10.28 -24.08 -18.03
CA SER A 57 -10.46 -25.50 -18.34
C SER A 57 -9.74 -26.43 -17.36
N PHE A 58 -8.57 -26.03 -16.85
CA PHE A 58 -7.84 -26.82 -15.83
C PHE A 58 -8.48 -26.80 -14.44
N ILE A 59 -9.45 -25.92 -14.20
CA ILE A 59 -10.21 -25.85 -12.93
C ILE A 59 -11.42 -26.80 -12.97
N ILE A 60 -11.90 -27.15 -14.17
CA ILE A 60 -13.04 -28.06 -14.34
C ILE A 60 -12.66 -29.45 -13.82
N PRO A 61 -13.45 -30.08 -12.91
CA PRO A 61 -13.17 -31.40 -12.39
C PRO A 61 -13.55 -32.49 -13.40
N GLY A 62 -12.70 -32.70 -14.41
CA GLY A 62 -12.99 -33.60 -15.53
C GLY A 62 -13.23 -35.06 -15.15
N TYR A 63 -12.73 -35.53 -14.00
CA TYR A 63 -12.90 -36.92 -13.56
C TYR A 63 -14.30 -37.23 -13.01
N GLU A 64 -15.09 -36.21 -12.63
CA GLU A 64 -16.41 -36.42 -12.02
C GLU A 64 -17.47 -36.83 -13.04
N SER A 65 -17.33 -36.39 -14.29
CA SER A 65 -18.32 -36.64 -15.34
C SER A 65 -17.69 -36.58 -16.72
N GLU A 66 -18.13 -37.46 -17.62
CA GLU A 66 -17.77 -37.43 -19.04
C GLU A 66 -18.05 -36.05 -19.68
N TYR A 67 -19.14 -35.38 -19.28
CA TYR A 67 -19.48 -34.05 -19.78
C TYR A 67 -18.47 -32.98 -19.34
N PHE A 68 -17.99 -33.06 -18.09
CA PHE A 68 -16.95 -32.16 -17.58
C PHE A 68 -15.61 -32.45 -18.22
N CYS A 69 -15.27 -33.73 -18.40
CA CYS A 69 -14.08 -34.17 -19.10
C CYS A 69 -14.04 -33.60 -20.53
N LEU A 70 -15.14 -33.76 -21.25
CA LEU A 70 -15.24 -33.28 -22.62
C LEU A 70 -15.17 -31.76 -22.70
N SER A 71 -15.88 -31.06 -21.81
CA SER A 71 -15.84 -29.60 -21.73
C SER A 71 -14.43 -29.08 -21.45
N GLN A 72 -13.72 -29.72 -20.52
CA GLN A 72 -12.32 -29.43 -20.23
C GLN A 72 -11.46 -29.61 -21.48
N ALA A 73 -11.54 -30.75 -22.15
CA ALA A 73 -10.72 -31.06 -23.32
C ALA A 73 -10.94 -30.08 -24.48
N ILE A 74 -12.19 -29.73 -24.80
CA ILE A 74 -12.53 -28.79 -25.86
C ILE A 74 -12.01 -27.38 -25.53
N ILE A 75 -12.37 -26.86 -24.34
CA ILE A 75 -12.02 -25.49 -23.95
C ILE A 75 -10.50 -25.35 -23.88
N GLN A 76 -9.82 -26.35 -23.32
CA GLN A 76 -8.36 -26.39 -23.24
C GLN A 76 -7.74 -26.34 -24.64
N ASN A 77 -8.13 -27.27 -25.53
CA ASN A 77 -7.52 -27.41 -26.85
C ASN A 77 -7.73 -26.15 -27.71
N TYR A 78 -8.98 -25.68 -27.78
CA TYR A 78 -9.34 -24.46 -28.52
C TYR A 78 -8.54 -23.25 -28.05
N SER A 79 -8.50 -23.04 -26.73
CA SER A 79 -7.93 -21.84 -26.14
C SER A 79 -6.40 -21.84 -26.20
N GLN A 80 -5.76 -22.98 -25.99
CA GLN A 80 -4.31 -23.12 -26.10
C GLN A 80 -3.84 -22.93 -27.56
N LEU A 81 -4.55 -23.49 -28.54
CA LEU A 81 -4.23 -23.29 -29.95
C LEU A 81 -4.46 -21.84 -30.38
N ALA A 82 -5.55 -21.21 -29.95
CA ALA A 82 -5.79 -19.78 -30.19
C ALA A 82 -4.68 -18.91 -29.61
N SER A 83 -4.29 -19.17 -28.36
CA SER A 83 -3.20 -18.46 -27.68
C SER A 83 -1.89 -18.58 -28.46
N LEU A 84 -1.52 -19.81 -28.87
CA LEU A 84 -0.34 -20.07 -29.68
C LEU A 84 -0.36 -19.27 -31.00
N LEU A 85 -1.46 -19.27 -31.73
CA LEU A 85 -1.58 -18.49 -32.97
C LEU A 85 -1.47 -16.98 -32.73
N ILE A 86 -2.08 -16.46 -31.67
CA ILE A 86 -1.98 -15.04 -31.31
C ILE A 86 -0.52 -14.67 -30.99
N THR A 87 0.25 -15.53 -30.30
CA THR A 87 1.68 -15.27 -30.09
C THR A 87 2.45 -15.18 -31.40
N GLY A 88 2.18 -16.06 -32.36
CA GLY A 88 2.76 -15.99 -33.70
C GLY A 88 2.40 -14.68 -34.43
N VAL A 89 1.14 -14.24 -34.34
CA VAL A 89 0.70 -12.96 -34.91
C VAL A 89 1.41 -11.77 -34.27
N ILE A 90 1.66 -11.80 -32.96
CA ILE A 90 2.42 -10.74 -32.26
C ILE A 90 3.84 -10.66 -32.82
N SER A 91 4.53 -11.79 -32.94
CA SER A 91 5.89 -11.85 -33.49
C SER A 91 5.94 -11.43 -34.96
N PHE A 92 4.98 -11.86 -35.76
CA PHE A 92 4.84 -11.44 -37.16
C PHE A 92 4.58 -9.94 -37.29
N SER A 93 3.72 -9.38 -36.44
CA SER A 93 3.45 -7.94 -36.43
C SER A 93 4.70 -7.13 -36.10
N LEU A 94 5.50 -7.58 -35.14
CA LEU A 94 6.77 -6.94 -34.78
C LEU A 94 7.78 -7.03 -35.92
N TYR A 95 7.86 -8.17 -36.61
CA TYR A 95 8.69 -8.31 -37.80
C TYR A 95 8.26 -7.35 -38.92
N GLN A 96 6.97 -7.28 -39.23
CA GLN A 96 6.44 -6.35 -40.25
C GLN A 96 6.75 -4.89 -39.92
N VAL A 97 6.53 -4.47 -38.68
CA VAL A 97 6.74 -3.06 -38.29
C VAL A 97 8.21 -2.69 -38.20
N ILE A 98 9.08 -3.58 -37.70
CA ILE A 98 10.48 -3.24 -37.42
C ILE A 98 11.41 -3.62 -38.57
N ALA A 99 11.29 -4.85 -39.08
CA ALA A 99 12.23 -5.36 -40.08
C ALA A 99 11.84 -4.95 -41.50
N LEU A 100 10.53 -4.89 -41.77
CA LEU A 100 9.98 -4.50 -43.09
C LEU A 100 9.42 -3.08 -43.11
N GLU A 101 9.44 -2.35 -41.98
CA GLU A 101 8.94 -0.98 -41.85
C GLU A 101 7.49 -0.79 -42.34
N ASN A 102 6.72 -1.88 -42.36
CA ASN A 102 5.36 -1.94 -42.88
C ASN A 102 4.33 -1.76 -41.77
N THR A 103 3.89 -0.52 -41.57
CA THR A 103 2.89 -0.18 -40.55
C THR A 103 1.45 -0.53 -40.94
N ASN A 104 1.20 -0.91 -42.21
CA ASN A 104 -0.14 -1.31 -42.67
C ASN A 104 -0.69 -2.54 -41.94
N ILE A 105 0.18 -3.34 -41.33
CA ILE A 105 -0.21 -4.51 -40.55
C ILE A 105 -1.15 -4.15 -39.38
N ILE A 106 -1.00 -2.94 -38.82
CA ILE A 106 -1.85 -2.44 -37.72
C ILE A 106 -3.31 -2.33 -38.18
N ARG A 107 -3.56 -2.01 -39.45
CA ARG A 107 -4.94 -1.96 -39.99
C ARG A 107 -5.55 -3.35 -40.16
N LYS A 108 -4.72 -4.39 -40.31
CA LYS A 108 -5.14 -5.79 -40.46
C LYS A 108 -5.32 -6.51 -39.12
N GLU A 109 -5.16 -5.82 -37.99
CA GLU A 109 -5.28 -6.36 -36.62
C GLU A 109 -6.49 -7.29 -36.45
N LYS A 110 -7.69 -6.76 -36.74
CA LYS A 110 -8.95 -7.49 -36.54
C LYS A 110 -9.00 -8.76 -37.37
N PHE A 111 -8.52 -8.72 -38.61
CA PHE A 111 -8.47 -9.87 -39.48
C PHE A 111 -7.51 -10.94 -38.93
N LEU A 112 -6.31 -10.55 -38.52
CA LEU A 112 -5.31 -11.49 -37.98
C LEU A 112 -5.80 -12.17 -36.70
N ILE A 113 -6.34 -11.40 -35.76
CA ILE A 113 -6.89 -11.95 -34.51
C ILE A 113 -8.12 -12.82 -34.78
N SER A 114 -9.00 -12.41 -35.71
CA SER A 114 -10.15 -13.22 -36.11
C SER A 114 -9.70 -14.58 -36.67
N MET A 115 -8.65 -14.61 -37.49
CA MET A 115 -8.10 -15.87 -38.00
C MET A 115 -7.50 -16.73 -36.88
N SER A 116 -6.85 -16.13 -35.89
CA SER A 116 -6.28 -16.86 -34.74
C SER A 116 -7.33 -17.54 -33.86
N PHE A 117 -8.58 -17.05 -33.82
CA PHE A 117 -9.68 -17.73 -33.14
C PHE A 117 -10.48 -18.65 -34.07
N PHE A 118 -10.59 -18.29 -35.35
CA PHE A 118 -11.35 -19.07 -36.32
C PHE A 118 -10.69 -20.42 -36.66
N ILE A 119 -9.37 -20.44 -36.81
CA ILE A 119 -8.63 -21.68 -37.12
C ILE A 119 -8.84 -22.74 -36.01
N PRO A 120 -8.63 -22.43 -34.71
CA PRO A 120 -8.94 -23.36 -33.62
C PRO A 120 -10.40 -23.78 -33.57
N ALA A 121 -11.35 -22.90 -33.91
CA ALA A 121 -12.77 -23.22 -33.92
C ALA A 121 -13.12 -24.33 -34.93
N ILE A 122 -12.38 -24.42 -36.04
CA ILE A 122 -12.54 -25.48 -37.06
C ILE A 122 -11.80 -26.75 -36.65
N LEU A 123 -10.60 -26.62 -36.10
CA LEU A 123 -9.73 -27.75 -35.79
C LEU A 123 -10.22 -28.52 -34.56
N THR A 124 -10.54 -27.83 -33.47
CA THR A 124 -10.88 -28.47 -32.19
C THR A 124 -12.06 -29.45 -32.26
N PRO A 125 -13.09 -29.27 -33.10
CA PRO A 125 -14.12 -30.30 -33.26
C PRO A 125 -13.71 -31.57 -34.03
N LEU A 126 -12.60 -31.58 -34.77
CA LEU A 126 -12.23 -32.71 -35.63
C LEU A 126 -11.99 -34.04 -34.89
N PRO A 127 -11.37 -34.07 -33.69
CA PRO A 127 -11.20 -35.30 -32.92
C PRO A 127 -12.50 -36.00 -32.49
N PHE A 128 -13.66 -35.33 -32.60
CA PHE A 128 -14.97 -35.98 -32.39
C PHE A 128 -15.28 -37.05 -33.43
N ILE A 129 -14.80 -36.87 -34.67
CA ILE A 129 -15.09 -37.80 -35.78
C ILE A 129 -14.54 -39.20 -35.48
N THR A 130 -13.44 -39.27 -34.74
CA THR A 130 -12.77 -40.52 -34.35
C THR A 130 -12.88 -40.81 -32.85
N ASN A 131 -13.80 -40.14 -32.14
CA ASN A 131 -14.03 -40.27 -30.70
C ASN A 131 -12.72 -40.26 -29.87
N SER A 132 -11.85 -39.28 -30.14
CA SER A 132 -10.48 -39.26 -29.61
C SER A 132 -10.29 -38.34 -28.40
N TYR A 133 -11.36 -37.78 -27.83
CA TYR A 133 -11.32 -37.05 -26.56
C TYR A 133 -11.55 -37.99 -25.37
N GLY A 134 -10.87 -37.74 -24.26
CA GLY A 134 -11.07 -38.48 -23.01
C GLY A 134 -10.04 -38.17 -21.95
N ASN A 135 -10.01 -38.97 -20.88
CA ASN A 135 -9.04 -38.81 -19.80
C ASN A 135 -7.65 -39.26 -20.26
N SER A 136 -6.68 -38.35 -20.24
CA SER A 136 -5.35 -38.51 -20.84
C SER A 136 -4.25 -38.39 -19.79
N TYR A 137 -4.36 -39.22 -18.74
CA TYR A 137 -3.52 -39.24 -17.54
C TYR A 137 -3.61 -37.90 -16.75
N GLY A 138 -4.44 -37.87 -15.70
CA GLY A 138 -4.53 -36.73 -14.77
C GLY A 138 -5.35 -35.51 -15.24
N TRP A 139 -5.67 -35.38 -16.54
CA TRP A 139 -6.63 -34.39 -17.06
C TRP A 139 -7.27 -34.87 -18.37
N CYS A 140 -8.37 -34.22 -18.74
CA CYS A 140 -9.08 -34.55 -19.97
C CYS A 140 -8.54 -33.81 -21.19
N TRP A 141 -8.15 -34.56 -22.22
CA TRP A 141 -7.63 -34.05 -23.48
C TRP A 141 -7.77 -35.10 -24.60
N ILE A 142 -6.94 -35.05 -25.63
CA ILE A 142 -6.89 -36.05 -26.69
C ILE A 142 -6.25 -37.34 -26.13
N LEU A 143 -6.83 -38.49 -26.45
CA LEU A 143 -6.38 -39.81 -25.98
C LEU A 143 -5.08 -40.23 -26.65
N HIS A 144 -4.18 -40.86 -25.90
CA HIS A 144 -2.90 -41.36 -26.41
C HIS A 144 -2.97 -42.81 -26.94
N GLU A 145 -4.01 -43.55 -26.55
CA GLU A 145 -4.08 -45.01 -26.75
C GLU A 145 -4.40 -45.42 -28.20
N ASN A 146 -5.05 -44.54 -28.97
CA ASN A 146 -5.47 -44.82 -30.35
C ASN A 146 -4.51 -44.15 -31.35
N GLU A 147 -4.23 -44.81 -32.49
CA GLU A 147 -3.40 -44.25 -33.57
C GLU A 147 -3.93 -42.89 -34.05
N PHE A 148 -5.25 -42.74 -34.18
CA PHE A 148 -5.89 -41.47 -34.50
C PHE A 148 -5.65 -40.40 -33.44
N GLY A 149 -5.58 -40.77 -32.16
CA GLY A 149 -5.29 -39.85 -31.06
C GLY A 149 -3.90 -39.23 -31.15
N ILE A 150 -2.88 -40.04 -31.47
CA ILE A 150 -1.51 -39.57 -31.72
C ILE A 150 -1.48 -38.60 -32.91
N MET A 151 -2.19 -38.93 -33.99
CA MET A 151 -2.31 -38.06 -35.16
C MET A 151 -2.95 -36.71 -34.77
N TRP A 152 -4.05 -36.72 -34.03
CA TRP A 152 -4.72 -35.49 -33.58
C TRP A 152 -3.85 -34.67 -32.63
N MET A 153 -3.11 -35.27 -31.71
CA MET A 153 -2.15 -34.54 -30.86
C MET A 153 -1.11 -33.79 -31.69
N GLY A 154 -0.62 -34.43 -32.77
CA GLY A 154 0.31 -33.82 -33.71
C GLY A 154 -0.33 -32.67 -34.49
N ILE A 155 -1.53 -32.85 -35.03
CA ILE A 155 -2.20 -31.85 -35.88
C ILE A 155 -2.76 -30.68 -35.07
N GLU A 156 -3.41 -30.95 -33.95
CA GLU A 156 -4.12 -29.95 -33.13
C GLU A 156 -3.18 -29.13 -32.26
N PHE A 157 -2.06 -29.72 -31.80
CA PHE A 157 -1.26 -29.07 -30.77
C PHE A 157 0.24 -29.11 -31.01
N TYR A 158 0.89 -30.28 -30.95
CA TYR A 158 2.36 -30.33 -30.95
C TYR A 158 3.00 -29.91 -32.29
N GLY A 159 2.35 -30.21 -33.41
CA GLY A 159 2.78 -29.75 -34.73
C GLY A 159 2.71 -28.22 -34.85
N PRO A 160 1.53 -27.59 -34.63
CA PRO A 160 1.42 -26.14 -34.56
C PRO A 160 2.40 -25.52 -33.56
N LEU A 161 2.59 -26.13 -32.38
CA LEU A 161 3.51 -25.66 -31.34
C LEU A 161 4.95 -25.58 -31.85
N ILE A 162 5.46 -26.66 -32.45
CA ILE A 162 6.83 -26.72 -32.99
C ILE A 162 6.98 -25.74 -34.15
N ILE A 163 6.02 -25.69 -35.07
CA ILE A 163 6.02 -24.75 -36.20
C ILE A 163 6.10 -23.30 -35.67
N MET A 164 5.24 -22.95 -34.72
CA MET A 164 5.20 -21.60 -34.14
C MET A 164 6.46 -21.29 -33.34
N LEU A 165 7.04 -22.27 -32.62
CA LEU A 165 8.31 -22.11 -31.95
C LEU A 165 9.42 -21.71 -32.93
N PHE A 166 9.57 -22.42 -34.05
CA PHE A 166 10.56 -22.10 -35.08
C PHE A 166 10.27 -20.76 -35.76
N VAL A 167 9.01 -20.47 -36.11
CA VAL A 167 8.63 -19.18 -36.70
C VAL A 167 8.99 -18.03 -35.76
N ASN A 168 8.66 -18.13 -34.47
CA ASN A 168 9.00 -17.12 -33.48
C ASN A 168 10.52 -16.89 -33.37
N ILE A 169 11.32 -17.97 -33.37
CA ILE A 169 12.79 -17.89 -33.34
C ILE A 169 13.33 -17.21 -34.60
N ILE A 170 12.86 -17.60 -35.80
CA ILE A 170 13.32 -17.04 -37.07
C ILE A 170 12.97 -15.54 -37.16
N LEU A 171 11.73 -15.17 -36.80
CA LEU A 171 11.30 -13.78 -36.83
C LEU A 171 12.07 -12.94 -35.81
N TYR A 172 12.35 -13.48 -34.61
CA TYR A 172 13.21 -12.84 -33.63
C TYR A 172 14.60 -12.56 -34.18
N ILE A 173 15.26 -13.54 -34.82
CA ILE A 173 16.59 -13.37 -35.42
C ILE A 173 16.55 -12.29 -36.50
N LYS A 174 15.52 -12.27 -37.37
CA LYS A 174 15.38 -11.25 -38.42
C LYS A 174 15.21 -9.84 -37.86
N VAL A 175 14.35 -9.67 -36.84
CA VAL A 175 14.16 -8.38 -36.15
C VAL A 175 15.45 -7.93 -35.48
N TYR A 176 16.13 -8.84 -34.78
CA TYR A 176 17.40 -8.57 -34.11
C TYR A 176 18.50 -8.12 -35.08
N ARG A 177 18.65 -8.81 -36.22
CA ARG A 177 19.64 -8.46 -37.25
C ARG A 177 19.42 -7.06 -37.83
N LYS A 178 18.17 -6.70 -38.18
CA LYS A 178 17.85 -5.35 -38.67
C LYS A 178 18.21 -4.28 -37.64
N LEU A 179 17.88 -4.53 -36.37
CA LEU A 179 18.16 -3.58 -35.28
C LEU A 179 19.63 -3.42 -34.94
N TRP A 180 20.43 -4.45 -35.18
CA TRP A 180 21.88 -4.38 -35.01
C TRP A 180 22.56 -3.68 -36.19
N SER A 181 22.02 -3.85 -37.40
CA SER A 181 22.55 -3.24 -38.62
C SER A 181 22.33 -1.74 -38.70
N GLU A 182 21.25 -1.23 -38.13
CA GLU A 182 20.92 0.20 -38.17
C GLU A 182 21.22 0.87 -36.83
N ASN A 183 21.94 2.00 -36.87
CA ASN A 183 22.14 2.87 -35.72
C ASN A 183 20.84 3.63 -35.37
N TYR A 184 19.78 2.89 -35.03
CA TYR A 184 18.48 3.44 -34.66
C TYR A 184 18.63 4.54 -33.57
N LEU A 185 17.83 5.61 -33.68
CA LEU A 185 17.81 6.73 -32.73
C LEU A 185 17.75 6.25 -31.26
N SER A 186 18.47 6.93 -30.38
CA SER A 186 18.67 6.57 -28.97
C SER A 186 17.39 6.39 -28.15
N GLU A 187 16.31 7.10 -28.50
CA GLU A 187 15.03 7.03 -27.79
C GLU A 187 14.15 5.86 -28.27
N SER A 188 14.06 5.63 -29.58
CA SER A 188 13.39 4.47 -30.20
C SER A 188 14.07 3.15 -29.82
N LYS A 189 15.40 3.15 -29.68
CA LYS A 189 16.19 2.00 -29.18
C LYS A 189 15.69 1.49 -27.83
N LYS A 190 15.30 2.36 -26.89
CA LYS A 190 14.81 1.93 -25.55
C LYS A 190 13.45 1.21 -25.64
N LEU A 191 12.54 1.71 -26.47
CA LEU A 191 11.22 1.07 -26.67
C LEU A 191 11.39 -0.27 -27.39
N VAL A 192 12.19 -0.28 -28.46
CA VAL A 192 12.42 -1.49 -29.26
C VAL A 192 13.19 -2.55 -28.48
N LYS A 193 14.19 -2.18 -27.67
CA LYS A 193 14.90 -3.11 -26.77
C LYS A 193 13.95 -3.75 -25.75
N LYS A 194 12.96 -2.99 -25.23
CA LYS A 194 11.92 -3.53 -24.35
C LYS A 194 10.95 -4.47 -25.07
N LEU A 195 10.60 -4.19 -26.33
CA LEU A 195 9.77 -5.07 -27.16
C LEU A 195 10.52 -6.35 -27.54
N MET A 196 11.82 -6.25 -27.86
CA MET A 196 12.69 -7.39 -28.15
C MET A 196 12.90 -8.30 -26.94
N ALA A 197 13.05 -7.72 -25.75
CA ALA A 197 13.13 -8.51 -24.52
C ALA A 197 11.89 -9.40 -24.35
N ARG A 198 10.70 -8.91 -24.73
CA ARG A 198 9.47 -9.71 -24.71
C ARG A 198 9.47 -10.80 -25.79
N LEU A 199 9.91 -10.45 -27.00
CA LEU A 199 9.96 -11.39 -28.12
C LEU A 199 10.87 -12.61 -27.83
N LYS A 200 12.00 -12.40 -27.15
CA LYS A 200 12.90 -13.47 -26.72
C LYS A 200 12.26 -14.42 -25.69
N MET A 201 11.32 -13.93 -24.88
CA MET A 201 10.70 -14.74 -23.84
C MET A 201 9.69 -15.75 -24.40
N TYR A 202 9.11 -15.53 -25.58
CA TYR A 202 8.10 -16.44 -26.14
C TYR A 202 8.60 -17.87 -26.32
N PRO A 203 9.70 -18.14 -27.05
CA PRO A 203 10.23 -19.50 -27.16
C PRO A 203 10.52 -20.13 -25.81
N PHE A 204 11.03 -19.34 -24.86
CA PHE A 204 11.32 -19.81 -23.52
C PHE A 204 10.06 -20.22 -22.75
N ILE A 205 8.99 -19.41 -22.79
CA ILE A 205 7.71 -19.74 -22.14
C ILE A 205 7.11 -21.00 -22.76
N LEU A 206 7.13 -21.14 -24.09
CA LEU A 206 6.60 -22.33 -24.76
C LEU A 206 7.35 -23.60 -24.33
N LEU A 207 8.67 -23.54 -24.26
CA LEU A 207 9.50 -24.67 -23.79
C LEU A 207 9.27 -24.95 -22.30
N LEU A 208 9.11 -23.92 -21.47
CA LEU A 208 8.85 -24.09 -20.04
C LEU A 208 7.48 -24.71 -19.77
N ALA A 209 6.44 -24.22 -20.45
CA ALA A 209 5.06 -24.64 -20.22
C ALA A 209 4.76 -26.02 -20.84
N PHE A 210 5.22 -26.26 -22.08
CA PHE A 210 4.85 -27.45 -22.84
C PHE A 210 5.99 -28.44 -23.04
N GLY A 211 7.23 -28.09 -22.72
CA GLY A 211 8.37 -29.00 -22.78
C GLY A 211 8.20 -30.25 -21.91
N PRO A 212 7.79 -30.11 -20.63
CA PRO A 212 7.50 -31.28 -19.78
C PRO A 212 6.41 -32.17 -20.37
N SER A 213 5.34 -31.57 -20.89
CA SER A 213 4.25 -32.31 -21.54
C SER A 213 4.71 -33.06 -22.78
N MET A 214 5.53 -32.43 -23.63
CA MET A 214 6.10 -33.09 -24.81
C MET A 214 7.01 -34.25 -24.40
N PHE A 215 7.85 -34.06 -23.38
CA PHE A 215 8.71 -35.12 -22.84
C PHE A 215 7.89 -36.28 -22.28
N HIS A 216 6.83 -35.99 -21.53
CA HIS A 216 5.92 -36.98 -20.96
C HIS A 216 5.27 -37.86 -22.02
N ARG A 217 4.79 -37.27 -23.13
CA ARG A 217 4.17 -38.03 -24.22
C ARG A 217 5.17 -38.90 -24.97
N ILE A 218 6.38 -38.40 -25.21
CA ILE A 218 7.47 -39.21 -25.78
C ILE A 218 7.82 -40.38 -24.84
N TYR A 219 7.90 -40.11 -23.54
CA TYR A 219 8.16 -41.13 -22.53
C TYR A 219 7.10 -42.24 -22.56
N ILE A 220 5.81 -41.89 -22.55
CA ILE A 220 4.73 -42.90 -22.62
C ILE A 220 4.81 -43.70 -23.93
N THR A 221 5.08 -43.03 -25.06
CA THR A 221 5.18 -43.71 -26.37
C THR A 221 6.31 -44.74 -26.38
N ILE A 222 7.44 -44.48 -25.70
CA ILE A 222 8.61 -45.36 -25.67
C ILE A 222 8.46 -46.48 -24.64
N TYR A 223 7.98 -46.15 -23.43
CA TYR A 223 7.99 -47.04 -22.28
C TYR A 223 6.63 -47.69 -21.97
N GLY A 224 5.56 -47.31 -22.68
CA GLY A 224 4.22 -47.87 -22.52
C GLY A 224 3.55 -47.61 -21.16
N SER A 225 4.15 -46.78 -20.30
CA SER A 225 3.64 -46.47 -18.96
C SER A 225 3.86 -44.99 -18.61
N SER A 226 2.93 -44.42 -17.85
CA SER A 226 3.01 -43.02 -17.40
C SER A 226 3.77 -42.92 -16.06
N ASN A 227 4.63 -41.91 -15.95
CA ASN A 227 5.22 -41.52 -14.67
C ASN A 227 4.39 -40.41 -14.03
N TYR A 228 3.85 -40.69 -12.84
CA TYR A 228 2.99 -39.77 -12.08
C TYR A 228 3.60 -38.36 -11.89
N TYR A 229 4.88 -38.26 -11.52
CA TYR A 229 5.49 -36.96 -11.24
C TYR A 229 5.69 -36.14 -12.52
N VAL A 230 6.07 -36.81 -13.61
CA VAL A 230 6.24 -36.14 -14.91
C VAL A 230 4.90 -35.66 -15.44
N ASP A 231 3.84 -36.45 -15.26
CA ASP A 231 2.46 -36.09 -15.61
C ASP A 231 1.99 -34.86 -14.82
N LEU A 232 2.13 -34.90 -13.49
CA LEU A 232 1.77 -33.79 -12.60
C LEU A 232 2.50 -32.50 -12.96
N ILE A 233 3.81 -32.55 -13.17
CA ILE A 233 4.61 -31.39 -13.59
C ILE A 233 4.13 -30.87 -14.95
N SER A 234 3.82 -31.77 -15.88
CA SER A 234 3.33 -31.41 -17.21
C SER A 234 2.00 -30.67 -17.15
N GLY A 235 1.04 -31.19 -16.37
CA GLY A 235 -0.25 -30.54 -16.15
C GLY A 235 -0.11 -29.17 -15.49
N CYS A 236 0.70 -29.06 -14.42
CA CYS A 236 0.94 -27.80 -13.72
C CYS A 236 1.60 -26.75 -14.62
N MET A 237 2.62 -27.13 -15.39
CA MET A 237 3.33 -26.20 -16.29
C MET A 237 2.44 -25.72 -17.44
N ALA A 238 1.59 -26.59 -17.98
CA ALA A 238 0.58 -26.22 -18.96
C ALA A 238 -0.49 -25.27 -18.36
N ALA A 239 -0.95 -25.53 -17.13
CA ALA A 239 -1.90 -24.68 -16.43
C ALA A 239 -1.33 -23.30 -16.06
N LEU A 240 -0.01 -23.20 -15.84
CA LEU A 240 0.71 -21.94 -15.57
C LEU A 240 1.06 -21.13 -16.83
N TYR A 241 0.72 -21.61 -18.03
CA TYR A 241 1.09 -20.94 -19.28
C TYR A 241 0.60 -19.47 -19.34
N GLY A 242 -0.66 -19.23 -18.98
CA GLY A 242 -1.23 -17.88 -18.92
C GLY A 242 -0.60 -17.01 -17.84
N PHE A 243 -0.17 -17.58 -16.71
CA PHE A 243 0.59 -16.87 -15.68
C PHE A 243 1.94 -16.40 -16.23
N PHE A 244 2.68 -17.24 -16.94
CA PHE A 244 3.97 -16.86 -17.53
C PHE A 244 3.80 -15.76 -18.58
N ASN A 245 2.77 -15.86 -19.43
CA ASN A 245 2.42 -14.79 -20.36
C ASN A 245 2.07 -13.51 -19.60
N ALA A 246 1.27 -13.59 -18.53
CA ALA A 246 0.91 -12.43 -17.73
C ALA A 246 2.12 -11.79 -17.03
N LEU A 247 3.10 -12.58 -16.59
CA LEU A 247 4.33 -12.10 -15.97
C LEU A 247 5.16 -11.29 -16.98
N VAL A 248 5.35 -11.81 -18.19
CA VAL A 248 6.18 -11.18 -19.22
C VAL A 248 5.50 -9.97 -19.85
N TYR A 249 4.19 -10.05 -20.14
CA TYR A 249 3.46 -8.99 -20.84
C TYR A 249 2.75 -8.02 -19.90
N GLY A 250 2.35 -8.47 -18.73
CA GLY A 250 1.67 -7.68 -17.71
C GLY A 250 2.63 -6.86 -16.84
N LEU A 251 3.75 -7.39 -16.36
CA LEU A 251 4.62 -6.69 -15.38
C LEU A 251 5.52 -5.58 -15.96
N THR A 252 5.05 -4.85 -16.96
CA THR A 252 5.76 -3.70 -17.51
C THR A 252 5.81 -2.56 -16.49
N SER A 253 6.86 -1.73 -16.49
CA SER A 253 6.99 -0.63 -15.51
C SER A 253 5.86 0.41 -15.60
N LYS A 254 5.25 0.61 -16.78
CA LYS A 254 4.03 1.42 -16.95
C LYS A 254 2.80 0.75 -16.33
N PHE A 255 2.66 -0.56 -16.53
CA PHE A 255 1.58 -1.34 -15.92
C PHE A 255 1.73 -1.41 -14.40
N LYS A 256 2.91 -1.64 -13.82
CA LYS A 256 3.13 -1.62 -12.36
C LYS A 256 2.72 -0.28 -11.74
N LYS A 257 3.03 0.85 -12.38
CA LYS A 257 2.60 2.18 -11.93
C LYS A 257 1.08 2.34 -11.98
N ASN A 258 0.45 1.92 -13.07
CA ASN A 258 -1.01 2.01 -13.24
C ASN A 258 -1.77 1.01 -12.38
N LEU A 259 -1.26 -0.22 -12.21
CA LEU A 259 -1.79 -1.25 -11.33
C LEU A 259 -1.81 -0.76 -9.89
N LYS A 260 -0.76 -0.07 -9.42
CA LYS A 260 -0.76 0.60 -8.10
C LYS A 260 -1.90 1.62 -7.98
N THR A 261 -2.27 2.28 -9.07
CA THR A 261 -3.41 3.20 -9.11
C THR A 261 -4.76 2.47 -9.15
N VAL A 262 -4.89 1.37 -9.91
CA VAL A 262 -6.12 0.53 -9.89
C VAL A 262 -6.30 -0.07 -8.53
N PHE A 263 -5.28 -0.71 -7.97
CA PHE A 263 -5.37 -1.39 -6.69
C PHE A 263 -5.78 -0.40 -5.59
N LYS A 264 -5.26 0.83 -5.62
CA LYS A 264 -5.74 1.93 -4.75
C LYS A 264 -7.21 2.28 -4.98
N LYS A 265 -7.68 2.34 -6.23
CA LYS A 265 -9.07 2.69 -6.57
C LYS A 265 -10.05 1.54 -6.31
N LEU A 266 -9.63 0.30 -6.53
CA LEU A 266 -10.36 -0.93 -6.26
C LEU A 266 -10.45 -1.15 -4.75
N LEU A 267 -9.37 -0.96 -3.98
CA LEU A 267 -9.45 -0.93 -2.51
C LEU A 267 -10.42 0.15 -2.05
N SER A 268 -10.35 1.35 -2.61
CA SER A 268 -11.28 2.44 -2.26
C SER A 268 -12.75 2.12 -2.59
N ASN A 269 -13.02 1.35 -3.63
CA ASN A 269 -14.39 0.93 -4.01
C ASN A 269 -14.86 -0.29 -3.23
N ILE A 270 -13.98 -1.26 -2.96
CA ILE A 270 -14.28 -2.41 -2.09
C ILE A 270 -14.54 -1.92 -0.66
N CYS A 271 -13.78 -0.95 -0.15
CA CYS A 271 -14.10 -0.28 1.12
C CYS A 271 -15.46 0.42 1.12
N LYS A 272 -15.95 0.91 -0.04
CA LYS A 272 -17.30 1.46 -0.16
C LYS A 272 -18.39 0.38 -0.16
N ILE A 273 -18.15 -0.75 -0.83
CA ILE A 273 -19.10 -1.87 -0.93
C ILE A 273 -19.16 -2.66 0.40
N MET A 274 -18.02 -2.82 1.08
CA MET A 274 -17.95 -3.44 2.40
C MET A 274 -18.64 -2.61 3.49
N ASN A 275 -18.86 -1.30 3.27
CA ASN A 275 -19.65 -0.45 4.15
C ASN A 275 -21.18 -0.60 3.93
N GLU A 276 -21.64 -1.32 2.91
CA GLU A 276 -23.08 -1.57 2.65
C GLU A 276 -23.58 -2.94 3.15
N PHE A 277 -22.68 -3.87 3.48
CA PHE A 277 -23.05 -5.15 4.11
C PHE A 277 -22.69 -5.13 5.60
N SER A 278 -23.69 -4.94 6.45
CA SER A 278 -23.57 -5.10 7.90
C SER A 278 -22.97 -6.48 8.27
N PRO A 279 -22.00 -6.56 9.19
CA PRO A 279 -21.31 -7.81 9.48
C PRO A 279 -22.07 -8.69 10.49
N ILE A 280 -22.15 -9.99 10.18
CA ILE A 280 -22.45 -11.08 11.11
C ILE A 280 -21.24 -11.23 12.06
N PRO A 281 -21.44 -11.48 13.37
CA PRO A 281 -20.33 -11.55 14.31
C PRO A 281 -19.60 -12.89 14.20
N MET A 282 -18.27 -12.84 14.05
CA MET A 282 -17.40 -13.97 14.39
C MET A 282 -16.83 -13.77 15.79
N ILE A 283 -17.00 -14.82 16.60
CA ILE A 283 -16.45 -15.03 17.94
C ILE A 283 -14.91 -15.14 17.84
N PRO A 284 -14.13 -14.65 18.82
CA PRO A 284 -12.70 -14.52 18.69
C PRO A 284 -11.97 -15.81 19.06
N ASP A 285 -11.11 -16.30 18.17
CA ASP A 285 -9.98 -17.12 18.57
C ASP A 285 -8.82 -16.20 18.95
N TYR A 286 -8.28 -16.44 20.15
CA TYR A 286 -7.17 -15.72 20.74
C TYR A 286 -5.89 -15.94 19.94
N GLY A 287 -5.58 -14.97 19.09
CA GLY A 287 -4.26 -14.75 18.49
C GLY A 287 -3.97 -13.27 18.51
N ILE A 288 -2.80 -12.88 19.03
CA ILE A 288 -2.35 -11.48 19.10
C ILE A 288 -2.54 -10.84 17.72
N PRO A 289 -3.38 -9.80 17.56
CA PRO A 289 -3.68 -9.25 16.26
C PRO A 289 -2.41 -8.59 15.69
N PRO A 290 -2.10 -8.77 14.40
CA PRO A 290 -1.01 -8.04 13.76
C PRO A 290 -1.27 -6.54 13.94
N LEU A 291 -0.26 -5.79 14.44
CA LEU A 291 -0.33 -4.33 14.52
C LEU A 291 -0.60 -3.81 13.11
N GLY A 292 -1.82 -3.33 12.87
CA GLY A 292 -2.14 -2.73 11.60
C GLY A 292 -1.74 -1.26 11.55
N ARG A 293 -2.23 -0.53 10.55
CA ARG A 293 -1.65 0.79 10.23
C ARG A 293 -1.89 1.80 11.35
N ILE A 294 -0.84 2.53 11.74
CA ILE A 294 -0.93 3.60 12.73
C ILE A 294 -1.10 4.93 11.98
N LEU A 295 -2.08 5.75 12.39
CA LEU A 295 -2.22 7.12 11.89
C LEU A 295 -1.28 8.07 12.67
N ALA A 296 -0.82 9.15 12.04
CA ALA A 296 0.06 10.13 12.69
C ALA A 296 -0.45 10.65 14.04
N ASN A 297 -1.76 10.88 14.14
CA ASN A 297 -2.39 11.34 15.37
C ASN A 297 -2.86 10.19 16.29
N GLY A 298 -2.64 8.94 15.90
CA GLY A 298 -2.98 7.74 16.65
C GLY A 298 -2.00 7.41 17.78
N ILE A 299 -0.89 8.14 17.92
CA ILE A 299 0.07 7.99 19.01
C ILE A 299 -0.02 9.20 19.94
N CYS A 300 -0.02 8.95 21.25
CA CYS A 300 0.10 9.98 22.26
C CYS A 300 1.03 9.52 23.39
N MET A 301 1.91 10.40 23.86
CA MET A 301 2.68 10.16 25.08
C MET A 301 2.46 11.30 26.05
N GLU A 302 2.21 10.96 27.32
CA GLU A 302 2.00 11.93 28.39
C GLU A 302 2.58 11.35 29.68
N ARG A 303 3.13 12.22 30.53
CA ARG A 303 3.58 11.84 31.86
C ARG A 303 2.45 11.99 32.86
N VAL A 304 2.14 10.92 33.59
CA VAL A 304 1.06 10.87 34.57
C VAL A 304 1.61 10.28 35.86
N ASP A 305 1.47 11.01 36.97
CA ASP A 305 1.93 10.59 38.31
C ASP A 305 3.39 10.11 38.34
N GLY A 306 4.24 10.76 37.55
CA GLY A 306 5.68 10.46 37.46
C GLY A 306 6.05 9.36 36.47
N VAL A 307 5.09 8.63 35.91
CA VAL A 307 5.28 7.56 34.91
C VAL A 307 5.00 8.09 33.51
N ASP A 308 5.86 7.77 32.55
CA ASP A 308 5.70 8.14 31.16
C ASP A 308 4.89 7.06 30.42
N TYR A 309 3.73 7.42 29.87
CA TYR A 309 2.85 6.49 29.16
C TYR A 309 2.88 6.73 27.65
N ILE A 310 2.71 5.67 26.87
CA ILE A 310 2.51 5.71 25.42
C ILE A 310 1.19 5.02 25.08
N ALA A 311 0.25 5.74 24.50
CA ALA A 311 -0.97 5.18 23.94
C ALA A 311 -0.85 5.12 22.40
N ILE A 312 -1.15 3.96 21.82
CA ILE A 312 -1.07 3.68 20.39
C ILE A 312 -2.43 3.17 19.92
N GLY A 313 -3.03 3.89 18.99
CA GLY A 313 -4.26 3.53 18.30
C GLY A 313 -4.00 3.12 16.85
N THR A 314 -4.63 2.03 16.41
CA THR A 314 -4.51 1.53 15.04
C THR A 314 -5.76 1.79 14.19
N CYS A 315 -5.60 1.70 12.87
CA CYS A 315 -6.69 1.82 11.89
C CYS A 315 -7.74 0.71 12.03
N GLU A 316 -7.40 -0.42 12.64
CA GLU A 316 -8.28 -1.55 12.90
C GLU A 316 -9.11 -1.36 14.17
N GLY A 317 -8.88 -0.27 14.90
CA GLY A 317 -9.62 0.06 16.12
C GLY A 317 -9.07 -0.60 17.37
N THR A 318 -7.79 -0.95 17.37
CA THR A 318 -7.06 -1.43 18.55
C THR A 318 -6.38 -0.26 19.24
N LEU A 319 -6.60 -0.11 20.54
CA LEU A 319 -5.93 0.86 21.39
C LEU A 319 -5.11 0.12 22.44
N SER A 320 -3.81 0.38 22.46
CA SER A 320 -2.87 -0.21 23.41
C SER A 320 -2.15 0.88 24.18
N LEU A 321 -2.05 0.71 25.50
CA LEU A 321 -1.35 1.59 26.42
C LEU A 321 -0.12 0.89 26.97
N TYR A 322 1.03 1.54 26.91
CA TYR A 322 2.32 1.04 27.37
C TYR A 322 2.90 1.99 28.42
N GLY A 323 3.59 1.44 29.42
CA GLY A 323 4.55 2.19 30.21
C GLY A 323 5.86 2.31 29.43
N LEU A 324 6.50 3.47 29.45
CA LEU A 324 7.81 3.63 28.81
C LEU A 324 8.83 2.69 29.47
N GLY A 325 9.33 1.70 28.70
CA GLY A 325 10.25 0.67 29.20
C GLY A 325 9.59 -0.71 29.44
N GLU A 326 8.29 -0.86 29.21
CA GLU A 326 7.60 -2.15 29.28
C GLU A 326 7.42 -2.78 27.88
N ASP A 327 7.65 -4.09 27.77
CA ASP A 327 7.55 -4.83 26.51
C ASP A 327 6.12 -5.26 26.15
N LEU A 328 5.21 -5.21 27.11
CA LEU A 328 3.81 -5.61 26.96
C LEU A 328 2.90 -4.40 27.25
N PRO A 329 1.75 -4.30 26.58
CA PRO A 329 0.80 -3.25 26.88
C PRO A 329 0.21 -3.47 28.28
N ILE A 330 0.22 -2.42 29.09
CA ILE A 330 -0.45 -2.35 30.40
C ILE A 330 -1.95 -2.63 30.22
N LYS A 331 -2.55 -2.04 29.17
CA LYS A 331 -3.96 -2.20 28.81
C LYS A 331 -4.13 -2.25 27.30
N THR A 332 -5.04 -3.10 26.84
CA THR A 332 -5.44 -3.14 25.42
C THR A 332 -6.96 -3.25 25.31
N THR A 333 -7.53 -2.58 24.32
CA THR A 333 -8.93 -2.72 23.93
C THR A 333 -9.04 -2.72 22.41
N ALA A 334 -10.02 -3.43 21.87
CA ALA A 334 -10.24 -3.59 20.43
C ALA A 334 -11.70 -3.31 20.08
N GLY A 335 -11.99 -3.17 18.78
CA GLY A 335 -13.36 -2.96 18.30
C GLY A 335 -13.86 -1.52 18.47
N LEU A 336 -12.97 -0.54 18.60
CA LEU A 336 -13.35 0.89 18.69
C LEU A 336 -13.75 1.49 17.33
N GLY A 337 -13.49 0.80 16.23
CA GLY A 337 -13.46 1.40 14.89
C GLY A 337 -12.16 2.17 14.67
N GLY A 338 -11.81 2.48 13.41
CA GLY A 338 -10.47 2.99 13.10
C GLY A 338 -10.09 4.25 13.89
N ILE A 339 -8.99 4.22 14.64
CA ILE A 339 -8.63 5.29 15.56
C ILE A 339 -7.94 6.43 14.82
N ALA A 340 -8.53 7.62 14.87
CA ALA A 340 -8.04 8.83 14.21
C ALA A 340 -7.09 9.63 15.09
N ILE A 341 -7.48 9.89 16.35
CA ILE A 341 -6.70 10.67 17.31
C ILE A 341 -6.73 10.00 18.67
N VAL A 342 -5.57 9.93 19.33
CA VAL A 342 -5.45 9.57 20.75
C VAL A 342 -4.90 10.78 21.52
N LYS A 343 -5.50 11.09 22.67
CA LYS A 343 -5.02 12.11 23.62
C LYS A 343 -5.05 11.55 25.03
N ILE A 344 -4.03 11.84 25.83
CA ILE A 344 -4.00 11.55 27.26
C ILE A 344 -4.04 12.91 27.98
N LYS A 345 -5.08 13.16 28.78
CA LYS A 345 -5.19 14.41 29.55
C LYS A 345 -5.85 14.19 30.89
N TYR A 346 -5.40 14.96 31.88
CA TYR A 346 -6.18 15.16 33.09
C TYR A 346 -7.47 15.91 32.73
N VAL A 347 -8.61 15.34 33.11
CA VAL A 347 -9.91 15.96 32.88
C VAL A 347 -10.50 16.26 34.25
N SER A 348 -10.51 17.54 34.64
CA SER A 348 -10.92 17.99 35.97
C SER A 348 -12.34 17.56 36.32
N TYR A 349 -13.24 17.45 35.33
CA TYR A 349 -14.59 16.92 35.52
C TYR A 349 -14.64 15.49 36.10
N PHE A 350 -13.73 14.61 35.68
CA PHE A 350 -13.64 13.25 36.22
C PHE A 350 -12.71 13.16 37.42
N SER A 351 -11.99 14.24 37.75
CA SER A 351 -10.88 14.27 38.69
C SER A 351 -9.82 13.19 38.43
N LYS A 352 -9.65 12.80 37.16
CA LYS A 352 -8.83 11.65 36.73
C LYS A 352 -8.13 11.93 35.41
N VAL A 353 -7.06 11.17 35.16
CA VAL A 353 -6.44 11.12 33.83
C VAL A 353 -7.21 10.20 32.91
N ILE A 354 -7.57 10.74 31.75
CA ILE A 354 -8.38 10.07 30.76
C ILE A 354 -7.63 9.98 29.44
N ILE A 355 -7.75 8.81 28.82
CA ILE A 355 -7.38 8.59 27.43
C ILE A 355 -8.62 8.81 26.57
N ILE A 356 -8.54 9.81 25.72
CA ILE A 356 -9.62 10.22 24.83
C ILE A 356 -9.25 9.77 23.44
N VAL A 357 -10.11 8.93 22.87
CA VAL A 357 -9.91 8.30 21.57
C VAL A 357 -11.00 8.74 20.63
N PHE A 358 -10.61 9.43 19.57
CA PHE A 358 -11.48 9.82 18.48
C PHE A 358 -11.30 8.85 17.33
N THR A 359 -12.40 8.33 16.80
CA THR A 359 -12.39 7.37 15.70
C THR A 359 -12.83 8.01 14.39
N LEU A 360 -12.45 7.38 13.28
CA LEU A 360 -12.84 7.77 11.91
C LEU A 360 -14.35 7.65 11.70
N GLU A 361 -15.01 6.79 12.48
CA GLU A 361 -16.48 6.67 12.57
C GLU A 361 -17.11 7.79 13.40
N THR A 362 -16.36 8.86 13.65
CA THR A 362 -16.77 10.02 14.43
C THR A 362 -17.26 9.67 15.83
N LYS A 363 -16.69 8.65 16.50
CA LYS A 363 -16.97 8.39 17.92
C LYS A 363 -15.85 8.89 18.80
N ALA A 364 -16.19 9.41 19.97
CA ALA A 364 -15.26 9.69 21.06
C ALA A 364 -15.45 8.66 22.18
N TYR A 365 -14.36 8.03 22.58
CA TYR A 365 -14.30 7.12 23.71
C TYR A 365 -13.42 7.74 24.79
N PHE A 366 -13.89 7.70 26.03
CA PHE A 366 -13.18 8.20 27.20
C PHE A 366 -12.81 7.01 28.06
N PHE A 367 -11.54 6.81 28.32
CA PHE A 367 -11.03 5.69 29.09
C PHE A 367 -10.31 6.19 30.34
N GLU A 368 -10.62 5.61 31.49
CA GLU A 368 -9.86 5.87 32.71
C GLU A 368 -8.47 5.23 32.59
N LEU A 369 -7.42 6.00 32.90
CA LEU A 369 -6.06 5.46 32.98
C LEU A 369 -5.95 4.48 34.16
N GLU A 370 -6.56 4.84 35.30
CA GLU A 370 -6.55 4.07 36.54
C GLU A 370 -7.59 2.93 36.53
N GLY A 371 -7.23 1.78 37.12
CA GLY A 371 -8.13 0.63 37.30
C GLY A 371 -7.44 -0.71 37.02
N LYS A 372 -7.61 -1.68 37.94
CA LYS A 372 -6.97 -3.01 37.94
C LYS A 372 -7.61 -4.06 37.00
N SER A 373 -8.58 -3.67 36.17
CA SER A 373 -9.25 -4.60 35.24
C SER A 373 -8.36 -4.91 34.05
N GLU A 374 -8.18 -6.20 33.74
CA GLU A 374 -7.49 -6.68 32.53
C GLU A 374 -8.21 -6.26 31.23
N SER A 375 -9.52 -5.99 31.30
CA SER A 375 -10.31 -5.46 30.18
C SER A 375 -10.56 -3.96 30.33
N TRP A 376 -10.16 -3.19 29.32
CA TRP A 376 -10.27 -1.73 29.33
C TRP A 376 -11.58 -1.29 28.66
N THR A 377 -12.58 -0.99 29.48
CA THR A 377 -13.89 -0.51 29.02
C THR A 377 -13.93 1.03 29.05
N PRO A 378 -14.61 1.66 28.07
CA PRO A 378 -14.76 3.10 28.06
C PRO A 378 -15.69 3.55 29.20
N LEU A 379 -15.28 4.59 29.94
CA LEU A 379 -16.13 5.32 30.89
C LEU A 379 -17.36 5.91 30.19
N LEU A 380 -17.15 6.38 28.97
CA LEU A 380 -18.15 7.05 28.15
C LEU A 380 -17.83 6.82 26.67
N SER A 381 -18.87 6.63 25.87
CA SER A 381 -18.78 6.69 24.40
C SER A 381 -19.81 7.68 23.87
N GLN A 382 -19.44 8.45 22.85
CA GLN A 382 -20.33 9.43 22.24
C GLN A 382 -20.13 9.49 20.72
N SER A 383 -21.23 9.55 19.98
CA SER A 383 -21.19 9.86 18.55
C SER A 383 -21.03 11.37 18.36
N LEU A 384 -19.98 11.76 17.64
CA LEU A 384 -19.69 13.11 17.19
C LEU A 384 -20.16 13.27 15.75
N ILE A 385 -20.50 14.50 15.36
CA ILE A 385 -20.83 14.87 13.97
C ILE A 385 -19.59 15.47 13.26
N TYR A 386 -18.43 15.44 13.92
CA TYR A 386 -17.30 16.29 13.57
C TYR A 386 -16.11 15.54 12.97
N ASN A 387 -15.29 16.30 12.24
CA ASN A 387 -14.03 15.81 11.71
C ASN A 387 -13.01 15.67 12.86
N PRO A 388 -12.61 14.44 13.23
CA PRO A 388 -11.76 14.25 14.40
C PRO A 388 -10.36 14.82 14.23
N SER A 389 -9.93 15.16 13.01
CA SER A 389 -8.56 15.57 12.66
C SER A 389 -8.06 16.85 13.36
N ALA A 390 -8.96 17.69 13.87
CA ALA A 390 -8.63 18.95 14.55
C ALA A 390 -9.31 19.01 15.92
N CYS A 391 -8.71 18.36 16.92
CA CYS A 391 -9.19 18.36 18.30
C CYS A 391 -8.13 18.95 19.23
N ILE A 392 -8.54 19.93 20.04
CA ILE A 392 -7.74 20.41 21.18
C ILE A 392 -8.53 20.27 22.46
N ILE A 393 -7.81 19.85 23.49
CA ILE A 393 -8.30 19.73 24.86
C ILE A 393 -7.41 20.64 25.69
N PHE A 394 -8.02 21.56 26.41
CA PHE A 394 -7.30 22.48 27.29
C PHE A 394 -8.07 22.73 28.56
N GLU A 395 -7.38 23.28 29.55
CA GLU A 395 -7.95 23.64 30.83
C GLU A 395 -8.13 25.16 30.85
N GLY A 396 -9.37 25.61 30.68
CA GLY A 396 -9.76 27.00 30.79
C GLY A 396 -10.02 27.40 32.24
N LYS A 397 -10.32 28.68 32.46
CA LYS A 397 -10.71 29.19 33.80
C LYS A 397 -11.98 28.51 34.35
N SER A 398 -12.83 28.00 33.46
CA SER A 398 -14.11 27.32 33.74
C SER A 398 -14.00 25.81 33.92
N GLY A 399 -12.81 25.21 33.75
CA GLY A 399 -12.59 23.75 33.74
C GLY A 399 -12.05 23.25 32.39
N THR A 400 -12.05 21.92 32.19
CA THR A 400 -11.59 21.31 30.94
C THR A 400 -12.55 21.63 29.79
N GLU A 401 -12.06 22.29 28.75
CA GLU A 401 -12.81 22.63 27.54
C GLU A 401 -12.26 21.81 26.37
N ILE A 402 -13.16 21.24 25.56
CA ILE A 402 -12.80 20.50 24.35
C ILE A 402 -13.28 21.28 23.14
N ILE A 403 -12.37 21.63 22.24
CA ILE A 403 -12.69 22.30 20.99
C ILE A 403 -12.44 21.34 19.83
N LEU A 404 -13.45 21.20 18.98
CA LEU A 404 -13.43 20.41 17.76
C LEU A 404 -13.57 21.33 16.55
N GLY A 405 -12.60 21.27 15.63
CA GLY A 405 -12.72 21.86 14.30
C GLY A 405 -13.58 20.97 13.40
N THR A 406 -14.48 21.57 12.63
CA THR A 406 -15.27 20.86 11.62
C THR A 406 -14.60 20.93 10.25
N SER A 407 -14.91 19.97 9.37
CA SER A 407 -14.51 20.00 7.96
C SER A 407 -15.17 21.09 7.12
N HIS A 408 -16.08 21.87 7.70
CA HIS A 408 -16.84 22.94 7.04
C HIS A 408 -16.58 24.31 7.70
N GLY A 409 -15.43 24.49 8.36
CA GLY A 409 -15.04 25.76 8.99
C GLY A 409 -15.71 26.09 10.34
N GLY A 410 -16.76 25.39 10.74
CA GLY A 410 -17.33 25.54 12.09
C GLY A 410 -16.37 25.09 13.19
N LEU A 411 -16.48 25.71 14.36
CA LEU A 411 -15.87 25.27 15.62
C LEU A 411 -16.97 24.84 16.58
N GLY A 412 -16.91 23.59 17.05
CA GLY A 412 -17.67 23.15 18.21
C GLY A 412 -16.82 23.33 19.46
N TYR A 413 -17.38 23.87 20.53
CA TYR A 413 -16.74 23.84 21.85
C TYR A 413 -17.63 23.08 22.83
N TYR A 414 -16.99 22.43 23.77
CA TYR A 414 -17.63 21.65 24.81
C TYR A 414 -17.14 22.13 26.17
N ILE A 415 -18.11 22.45 27.02
CA ILE A 415 -17.92 22.67 28.44
C ILE A 415 -18.71 21.57 29.16
N PRO A 416 -18.05 20.66 29.89
CA PRO A 416 -18.76 19.65 30.68
C PRO A 416 -19.61 20.33 31.77
N GLU A 417 -20.93 20.09 31.75
CA GLU A 417 -21.83 20.54 32.81
C GLU A 417 -21.81 19.55 34.00
N PRO A 418 -21.80 20.05 35.26
CA PRO A 418 -21.58 19.23 36.45
C PRO A 418 -22.71 18.26 36.82
N ASN A 419 -23.89 18.29 36.18
CA ASN A 419 -25.10 17.62 36.70
C ASN A 419 -25.81 16.60 35.78
N LEU A 420 -25.27 16.23 34.61
CA LEU A 420 -25.93 15.30 33.69
C LEU A 420 -25.23 13.93 33.64
N LYS A 421 -25.67 13.01 34.51
CA LYS A 421 -25.08 11.67 34.68
C LYS A 421 -25.06 10.74 33.45
N LYS A 422 -25.67 11.07 32.31
CA LYS A 422 -25.71 10.14 31.16
C LYS A 422 -25.69 10.75 29.75
N ASN A 423 -25.79 12.07 29.58
CA ASN A 423 -25.83 12.68 28.26
C ASN A 423 -24.92 13.90 28.19
N VAL A 424 -23.95 13.85 27.28
CA VAL A 424 -23.08 14.97 26.95
C VAL A 424 -23.79 15.82 25.88
N VAL A 425 -24.06 17.08 26.19
CA VAL A 425 -24.69 18.02 25.23
C VAL A 425 -23.61 18.89 24.62
N TRP A 426 -23.37 18.72 23.32
CA TRP A 426 -22.52 19.65 22.54
C TRP A 426 -23.28 20.95 22.36
N ARG A 427 -22.71 22.07 22.82
CA ARG A 427 -23.26 23.40 22.51
C ARG A 427 -22.60 23.90 21.23
N TYR A 428 -23.40 24.08 20.20
CA TYR A 428 -22.98 24.89 19.06
C TYR A 428 -22.96 26.35 19.51
N SER A 429 -21.81 27.02 19.37
CA SER A 429 -21.88 28.47 19.26
C SER A 429 -22.56 28.77 17.93
N ASN A 430 -23.81 29.23 17.95
CA ASN A 430 -24.51 29.69 16.74
C ASN A 430 -23.78 30.85 16.03
N ASN A 431 -22.73 31.42 16.64
CA ASN A 431 -22.06 32.62 16.15
C ASN A 431 -20.65 32.35 15.58
N TRP A 432 -20.16 31.10 15.56
CA TRP A 432 -18.80 30.81 15.08
C TRP A 432 -18.80 30.34 13.63
N ASN A 433 -19.21 31.24 12.75
CA ASN A 433 -19.20 31.01 11.30
C ASN A 433 -17.86 31.47 10.74
N ILE A 434 -16.81 30.68 10.96
CA ILE A 434 -15.52 30.97 10.33
C ILE A 434 -15.66 30.59 8.86
N ASN A 435 -15.62 31.58 7.98
CA ASN A 435 -15.68 31.41 6.51
C ASN A 435 -14.47 30.65 5.92
N THR A 436 -13.61 30.06 6.74
CA THR A 436 -12.38 29.35 6.33
C THR A 436 -12.33 27.96 6.97
N ASP A 437 -11.95 26.95 6.18
CA ASP A 437 -11.75 25.60 6.69
C ASP A 437 -10.57 25.60 7.66
N VAL A 438 -10.82 25.31 8.94
CA VAL A 438 -9.75 25.21 9.95
C VAL A 438 -8.93 23.94 9.69
N THR A 439 -7.68 24.11 9.27
CA THR A 439 -6.74 23.01 8.96
C THR A 439 -5.85 22.64 10.13
N SER A 440 -5.59 23.58 11.04
CA SER A 440 -4.79 23.36 12.25
C SER A 440 -5.27 24.23 13.40
N LEU A 441 -5.24 23.68 14.61
CA LEU A 441 -5.57 24.37 15.86
C LEU A 441 -4.32 24.34 16.75
N ALA A 442 -4.09 25.40 17.52
CA ALA A 442 -2.95 25.57 18.40
C ALA A 442 -3.36 26.40 19.64
N ILE A 443 -2.75 26.20 20.82
CA ILE A 443 -2.94 27.07 21.99
C ILE A 443 -1.61 27.69 22.45
N ALA A 444 -1.46 29.00 22.30
CA ALA A 444 -0.29 29.78 22.69
C ALA A 444 -0.65 30.68 23.87
N ASN A 445 0.03 30.58 25.02
CA ASN A 445 -0.21 31.45 26.19
C ASN A 445 -1.69 31.62 26.60
N ASN A 446 -2.48 30.54 26.65
CA ASN A 446 -3.94 30.56 26.88
C ASN A 446 -4.75 31.27 25.78
N GLU A 447 -4.21 31.38 24.56
CA GLU A 447 -4.91 31.89 23.38
C GLU A 447 -4.98 30.82 22.31
N ILE A 448 -6.11 30.70 21.64
CA ILE A 448 -6.34 29.74 20.56
C ILE A 448 -5.90 30.36 19.24
N VAL A 449 -4.93 29.73 18.58
CA VAL A 449 -4.46 30.08 17.25
C VAL A 449 -5.05 29.09 16.24
N LEU A 450 -5.73 29.60 15.20
CA LEU A 450 -6.29 28.84 14.10
C LEU A 450 -5.49 29.07 12.81
N GLY A 451 -5.19 27.99 12.10
CA GLY A 451 -4.71 28.02 10.72
C GLY A 451 -5.83 27.58 9.78
N GLY A 452 -6.11 28.36 8.74
CA GLY A 452 -7.17 28.08 7.76
C GLY A 452 -6.66 27.71 6.35
N ARG A 453 -7.52 27.05 5.57
CA ARG A 453 -7.37 26.81 4.13
C ARG A 453 -8.09 27.91 3.32
N GLY A 454 -7.52 28.28 2.18
CA GLY A 454 -8.20 29.10 1.17
C GLY A 454 -7.56 30.46 0.93
N ASP A 455 -7.29 31.22 2.00
CA ASP A 455 -6.91 32.65 1.88
C ASP A 455 -5.54 32.97 2.49
N GLY A 456 -4.84 31.98 3.06
CA GLY A 456 -3.59 32.19 3.80
C GLY A 456 -3.77 32.94 5.13
N ASN A 457 -5.00 33.11 5.60
CA ASN A 457 -5.29 33.78 6.87
C ASN A 457 -5.07 32.81 8.05
N ALA A 458 -4.29 33.24 9.04
CA ALA A 458 -4.19 32.60 10.34
C ALA A 458 -4.91 33.51 11.35
N LEU A 459 -5.90 32.98 12.06
CA LEU A 459 -6.72 33.75 12.99
C LEU A 459 -6.29 33.45 14.42
N ILE A 460 -6.10 34.48 15.23
CA ILE A 460 -5.68 34.36 16.62
C ILE A 460 -6.83 34.81 17.51
N TYR A 461 -7.14 34.03 18.54
CA TYR A 461 -8.23 34.26 19.47
C TYR A 461 -7.77 34.17 20.92
N LEU A 462 -8.06 35.21 21.69
CA LEU A 462 -7.92 35.19 23.14
C LEU A 462 -8.93 34.21 23.75
N ALA A 463 -8.50 33.24 24.56
CA ALA A 463 -9.45 32.38 25.27
C ALA A 463 -10.27 33.24 26.24
N GLY A 464 -11.60 33.23 26.04
CA GLY A 464 -12.56 34.04 26.79
C GLY A 464 -13.01 35.34 26.11
N GLY A 465 -12.48 35.69 24.93
CA GLY A 465 -12.96 36.81 24.11
C GLY A 465 -14.00 36.38 23.07
N ASN A 466 -14.91 37.28 22.67
CA ASN A 466 -15.79 37.03 21.52
C ASN A 466 -14.95 37.07 20.23
N PRO A 467 -14.88 35.97 19.43
CA PRO A 467 -14.09 35.91 18.21
C PRO A 467 -14.44 36.98 17.15
N GLU A 468 -15.64 37.55 17.19
CA GLU A 468 -16.05 38.64 16.28
C GLU A 468 -15.38 39.99 16.60
N ARG A 469 -14.78 40.14 17.79
CA ARG A 469 -14.15 41.40 18.24
C ARG A 469 -12.63 41.38 18.20
N SER A 470 -11.99 40.29 17.77
CA SER A 470 -10.53 40.30 17.59
C SER A 470 -10.19 41.15 16.36
N ASN A 471 -9.44 42.22 16.57
CA ASN A 471 -8.93 43.04 15.47
C ASN A 471 -8.00 42.17 14.61
N THR A 472 -8.40 41.98 13.36
CA THR A 472 -7.81 41.09 12.34
C THR A 472 -6.50 41.64 11.76
N SER A 473 -5.57 42.12 12.59
CA SER A 473 -4.21 42.43 12.11
C SER A 473 -3.40 41.13 12.01
N ASN A 474 -3.49 40.56 10.82
CA ASN A 474 -2.91 39.35 10.26
C ASN A 474 -1.36 39.34 10.26
N LEU A 475 -0.71 39.45 11.43
CA LEU A 475 0.77 39.46 11.54
C LEU A 475 1.45 38.23 10.88
N ILE A 476 0.79 37.07 10.92
CA ILE A 476 1.28 35.86 10.24
C ILE A 476 1.09 36.01 8.72
N THR A 477 -0.05 36.51 8.24
CA THR A 477 -0.35 36.65 6.80
C THR A 477 0.37 37.82 6.15
N GLU A 478 0.83 38.82 6.91
CA GLU A 478 1.75 39.85 6.38
C GLU A 478 3.14 39.27 6.10
N ASN A 479 3.62 38.35 6.96
CA ASN A 479 4.91 37.68 6.80
C ASN A 479 4.89 36.52 5.79
N PHE A 480 3.72 35.97 5.48
CA PHE A 480 3.53 34.91 4.51
C PHE A 480 2.69 35.40 3.32
N SER A 481 3.29 35.46 2.13
CA SER A 481 2.64 35.87 0.89
C SER A 481 1.19 35.37 0.76
N LYS A 482 0.26 36.25 0.36
CA LYS A 482 -1.18 35.96 0.08
C LYS A 482 -1.44 34.76 -0.85
N GLU A 483 -0.42 34.23 -1.52
CA GLU A 483 -0.50 33.11 -2.45
C GLU A 483 -0.48 31.72 -1.76
N ALA A 484 -0.30 31.65 -0.44
CA ALA A 484 -0.23 30.39 0.28
C ALA A 484 -1.60 29.76 0.57
N SER A 485 -1.98 28.76 -0.23
CA SER A 485 -3.26 28.03 -0.12
C SER A 485 -3.49 27.21 1.18
N CYS A 486 -2.49 27.07 2.05
CA CYS A 486 -2.58 26.29 3.29
C CYS A 486 -1.51 26.73 4.30
N ILE A 487 -1.90 26.87 5.57
CA ILE A 487 -1.00 27.13 6.70
C ILE A 487 -1.11 25.97 7.70
N ILE A 488 0.03 25.47 8.14
CA ILE A 488 0.12 24.47 9.20
C ILE A 488 0.86 25.09 10.38
N LEU A 489 0.28 24.94 11.56
CA LEU A 489 0.78 25.49 12.81
C LEU A 489 1.18 24.37 13.77
N SER A 490 2.31 24.54 14.44
CA SER A 490 2.62 23.84 15.69
C SER A 490 3.20 24.78 16.73
N LEU A 491 3.01 24.42 17.99
CA LEU A 491 3.51 25.12 19.16
C LEU A 491 4.59 24.31 19.84
N SER A 492 5.57 25.03 20.35
CA SER A 492 6.53 24.49 21.30
C SER A 492 5.87 24.03 22.60
N SER A 493 6.61 23.24 23.38
CA SER A 493 6.19 22.75 24.68
C SER A 493 5.98 23.85 25.74
N ASP A 494 6.69 24.98 25.60
CA ASP A 494 6.56 26.13 26.50
C ASP A 494 5.42 27.08 26.11
N ASN A 495 4.68 26.78 25.04
CA ASN A 495 3.64 27.64 24.45
C ASN A 495 4.11 29.06 24.06
N THR A 496 5.42 29.30 24.02
CA THR A 496 6.00 30.60 23.67
C THR A 496 6.56 30.67 22.26
N HIS A 497 6.59 29.57 21.51
CA HIS A 497 7.08 29.52 20.13
C HIS A 497 6.08 28.85 19.20
N ILE A 498 5.97 29.39 17.99
CA ILE A 498 5.06 28.90 16.95
C ILE A 498 5.84 28.67 15.66
N ALA A 499 5.67 27.50 15.05
CA ALA A 499 6.18 27.22 13.72
C ALA A 499 5.02 27.23 12.75
N VAL A 500 5.24 27.90 11.65
CA VAL A 500 4.27 28.12 10.60
C VAL A 500 4.91 27.65 9.31
N ALA A 501 4.30 26.70 8.60
CA ALA A 501 4.69 26.43 7.23
C ALA A 501 3.52 26.61 6.26
N ASN A 502 3.87 27.10 5.08
CA ASN A 502 2.92 27.39 4.04
C ASN A 502 2.95 26.33 2.93
N GLY A 503 1.91 26.28 2.09
CA GLY A 503 1.82 25.31 0.98
C GLY A 503 2.95 25.38 -0.06
N LEU A 504 3.78 26.43 -0.04
CA LEU A 504 4.93 26.62 -0.94
C LEU A 504 6.25 26.11 -0.34
N GLY A 505 6.24 25.57 0.89
CA GLY A 505 7.46 25.08 1.55
C GLY A 505 8.24 26.14 2.31
N LYS A 506 7.67 27.33 2.54
CA LYS A 506 8.24 28.33 3.44
C LYS A 506 7.87 27.99 4.88
N LEU A 507 8.86 27.94 5.77
CA LEU A 507 8.74 27.67 7.20
C LEU A 507 9.30 28.86 7.98
N ASN A 508 8.52 29.41 8.91
CA ASN A 508 8.98 30.42 9.86
C ASN A 508 8.72 29.94 11.28
N VAL A 509 9.67 30.21 12.18
CA VAL A 509 9.50 30.02 13.62
C VAL A 509 9.48 31.38 14.29
N PHE A 510 8.46 31.62 15.11
CA PHE A 510 8.26 32.85 15.86
C PHE A 510 8.31 32.57 17.36
N GLN A 511 8.83 33.53 18.11
CA GLN A 511 8.58 33.64 19.54
C GLN A 511 7.37 34.55 19.76
N THR A 512 6.40 34.07 20.52
CA THR A 512 5.22 34.84 20.92
C THR A 512 5.50 35.55 22.24
N THR A 513 5.29 36.86 22.27
CA THR A 513 5.32 37.65 23.51
C THR A 513 4.01 38.39 23.68
N ILE A 514 3.45 38.40 24.88
CA ILE A 514 2.22 39.14 25.19
C ILE A 514 2.59 40.51 25.72
N LYS A 515 2.10 41.58 25.06
CA LYS A 515 2.12 42.95 25.58
C LYS A 515 0.69 43.47 25.69
N GLY A 516 0.10 43.36 26.88
CA GLY A 516 -1.28 43.75 27.12
C GLY A 516 -2.26 42.79 26.42
N SER A 517 -3.09 43.31 25.51
CA SER A 517 -4.06 42.52 24.72
C SER A 517 -3.53 42.07 23.36
N ASN A 518 -2.28 42.38 23.04
CA ASN A 518 -1.68 42.06 21.74
C ASN A 518 -0.61 40.97 21.89
N ILE A 519 -0.63 40.00 20.97
CA ILE A 519 0.46 39.04 20.78
C ILE A 519 1.42 39.61 19.73
N ASP A 520 2.66 39.87 20.15
CA ASP A 520 3.77 40.15 19.24
C ASP A 520 4.44 38.85 18.81
N PHE A 521 4.65 38.69 17.50
CA PHE A 521 5.40 37.59 16.91
C PHE A 521 6.80 38.07 16.53
N ILE A 522 7.81 37.61 17.26
CA ILE A 522 9.20 37.91 16.99
C ILE A 522 9.77 36.79 16.11
N PRO A 523 10.12 37.03 14.84
CA PRO A 523 10.67 36.00 13.98
C PRO A 523 12.03 35.55 14.50
N LEU A 524 12.19 34.24 14.73
CA LEU A 524 13.45 33.64 15.18
C LEU A 524 14.29 33.15 14.01
N PHE A 525 13.67 32.40 13.08
CA PHE A 525 14.33 32.00 11.84
C PHE A 525 13.31 31.67 10.73
N GLU A 526 13.79 31.79 9.49
CA GLU A 526 13.08 31.47 8.26
C GLU A 526 13.85 30.41 7.48
N ALA A 527 13.15 29.43 6.93
CA ALA A 527 13.70 28.40 6.06
C ALA A 527 12.75 28.12 4.89
N SER A 528 13.30 27.70 3.75
CA SER A 528 12.50 27.27 2.60
C SER A 528 12.93 25.87 2.19
N ILE A 529 11.94 25.00 2.02
CA ILE A 529 12.10 23.68 1.41
C ILE A 529 11.47 23.67 0.03
N VAL A 530 12.06 22.95 -0.92
CA VAL A 530 11.58 22.82 -2.31
C VAL A 530 10.30 21.95 -2.40
N LYS A 531 9.75 21.51 -1.26
CA LYS A 531 8.66 20.54 -1.19
C LYS A 531 7.49 21.11 -0.41
N ARG A 532 6.29 20.66 -0.78
CA ARG A 532 5.07 21.04 -0.08
C ARG A 532 5.07 20.38 1.30
N PRO A 533 4.94 21.14 2.40
CA PRO A 533 4.87 20.58 3.73
C PRO A 533 3.49 19.97 3.96
N ILE A 534 3.47 18.82 4.64
CA ILE A 534 2.28 18.09 5.07
C ILE A 534 1.97 18.42 6.54
N PHE A 535 3.02 18.57 7.35
CA PHE A 535 2.91 18.94 8.76
C PHE A 535 4.14 19.74 9.21
N VAL A 536 4.02 20.40 10.35
CA VAL A 536 5.10 21.15 11.01
C VAL A 536 5.07 20.82 12.49
N ASP A 537 6.23 20.71 13.12
CA ASP A 537 6.37 20.63 14.58
C ASP A 537 7.60 21.40 15.08
N ILE A 538 7.67 21.74 16.38
CA ILE A 538 8.83 22.39 17.01
C ILE A 538 9.32 21.59 18.21
N LEU A 539 10.63 21.35 18.21
CA LEU A 539 11.42 20.87 19.33
C LEU A 539 12.27 22.01 19.93
N LEU A 540 12.34 22.03 21.26
CA LEU A 540 13.17 22.91 22.09
C LEU A 540 14.24 22.04 22.75
N LEU A 541 15.49 22.18 22.32
CA LEU A 541 16.61 21.40 22.84
C LEU A 541 17.65 22.33 23.41
N ASN A 542 17.85 22.36 24.73
CA ASN A 542 18.97 23.06 25.37
C ASN A 542 19.26 24.44 24.74
N GLN A 543 18.22 25.30 24.64
CA GLN A 543 18.25 26.65 24.06
C GLN A 543 18.36 26.76 22.52
N SER A 544 18.34 25.65 21.79
CA SER A 544 18.27 25.59 20.33
C SER A 544 16.91 25.10 19.86
N TYR A 545 16.38 25.74 18.81
CA TYR A 545 15.11 25.37 18.18
C TYR A 545 15.36 24.39 17.03
N ILE A 546 14.57 23.33 16.95
CA ILE A 546 14.53 22.46 15.77
C ILE A 546 13.09 22.35 15.30
N ALA A 547 12.81 22.92 14.14
CA ALA A 547 11.55 22.68 13.44
C ALA A 547 11.63 21.34 12.71
N VAL A 548 10.61 20.51 12.90
CA VAL A 548 10.43 19.23 12.23
C VAL A 548 9.38 19.42 11.15
N LEU A 549 9.77 19.21 9.89
CA LEU A 549 8.92 19.48 8.74
C LEU A 549 8.73 18.20 7.94
N GLY A 550 7.50 17.72 7.90
CA GLY A 550 7.11 16.60 7.04
C GLY A 550 6.76 17.10 5.66
N SER A 551 7.28 16.44 4.63
CA SER A 551 7.10 16.89 3.25
C SER A 551 6.35 15.88 2.39
N SER A 552 5.78 16.37 1.29
CA SER A 552 5.05 15.59 0.28
C SER A 552 5.80 14.40 -0.34
N ASP A 553 7.12 14.33 -0.18
CA ASP A 553 7.94 13.20 -0.61
C ASP A 553 8.06 12.08 0.44
N GLY A 554 7.46 12.25 1.62
CA GLY A 554 7.51 11.29 2.73
C GLY A 554 8.75 11.42 3.60
N CYS A 555 9.60 12.43 3.38
CA CYS A 555 10.76 12.70 4.22
C CYS A 555 10.44 13.65 5.39
N LEU A 556 11.17 13.46 6.48
CA LEU A 556 11.28 14.41 7.59
C LEU A 556 12.52 15.29 7.41
N TYR A 557 12.32 16.58 7.61
CA TYR A 557 13.36 17.59 7.61
C TYR A 557 13.50 18.18 9.01
N PHE A 558 14.69 18.09 9.59
CA PHE A 558 15.04 18.77 10.83
C PHE A 558 15.77 20.06 10.50
N ILE A 559 15.21 21.19 10.93
CA ILE A 559 15.71 22.53 10.60
C ILE A 559 16.02 23.25 11.90
N SER A 560 17.29 23.57 12.11
CA SER A 560 17.74 24.30 13.30
C SER A 560 18.30 25.66 12.94
N GLN A 561 18.18 26.62 13.86
CA GLN A 561 18.79 27.94 13.72
C GLN A 561 20.33 27.87 13.58
N ASN A 562 20.96 26.92 14.29
CA ASN A 562 22.42 26.77 14.34
C ASN A 562 22.98 25.89 13.22
N PHE A 563 22.15 25.00 12.67
CA PHE A 563 22.55 24.07 11.62
C PHE A 563 21.77 24.38 10.34
N ARG A 564 22.40 25.06 9.38
CA ARG A 564 21.88 25.19 8.00
C ARG A 564 21.79 23.84 7.26
N ASN A 565 22.20 22.75 7.90
CA ASN A 565 22.21 21.41 7.33
C ASN A 565 20.90 20.69 7.67
N PHE A 566 20.20 20.24 6.63
CA PHE A 566 19.01 19.41 6.74
C PHE A 566 19.44 17.98 7.07
N TYR A 567 18.95 17.43 8.17
CA TYR A 567 18.96 15.97 8.32
C TYR A 567 17.73 15.41 7.61
N ARG A 568 17.97 14.55 6.62
CA ARG A 568 16.93 13.86 5.86
C ARG A 568 16.84 12.43 6.36
N HIS A 569 15.70 12.04 6.93
CA HIS A 569 15.44 10.62 7.16
C HIS A 569 15.00 9.98 5.84
N GLU A 570 15.76 8.97 5.38
CA GLU A 570 15.58 8.39 4.04
C GLU A 570 14.43 7.39 3.96
N GLU A 571 14.02 6.80 5.10
CA GLU A 571 12.89 5.89 5.12
C GLU A 571 11.55 6.64 5.06
N PRO A 572 10.58 6.14 4.26
CA PRO A 572 9.24 6.70 4.25
C PRO A 572 8.57 6.44 5.60
N ILE A 573 8.32 7.51 6.34
CA ILE A 573 7.69 7.47 7.67
C ILE A 573 6.17 7.41 7.49
N GLN A 574 5.52 6.45 8.14
CA GLN A 574 4.05 6.37 8.16
C GLN A 574 3.43 7.42 9.08
N SER A 575 4.03 7.55 10.27
CA SER A 575 3.60 8.46 11.32
C SER A 575 4.79 8.87 12.16
N TYR A 576 4.72 10.03 12.79
CA TYR A 576 5.71 10.48 13.76
C TYR A 576 4.93 11.15 14.89
N PHE A 577 5.51 11.14 16.08
CA PHE A 577 4.95 11.80 17.24
C PHE A 577 6.07 12.44 18.05
N ILE A 578 5.83 13.65 18.52
CA ILE A 578 6.74 14.33 19.42
C ILE A 578 6.10 14.35 20.80
N GLY A 579 6.64 13.52 21.69
CA GLY A 579 6.19 13.46 23.07
C GLY A 579 6.88 14.48 23.95
N ARG A 580 6.07 15.04 24.83
CA ARG A 580 6.45 16.05 25.81
C ARG A 580 6.63 15.37 27.17
N LEU A 581 7.69 14.58 27.31
CA LEU A 581 8.07 13.94 28.58
C LEU A 581 9.07 14.82 29.34
N SER A 582 9.67 14.30 30.42
CA SER A 582 10.75 14.99 31.16
C SER A 582 11.94 15.40 30.30
N LYS A 583 12.15 14.68 29.18
CA LYS A 583 13.01 15.04 28.06
C LYS A 583 12.15 15.04 26.80
N GLN A 584 12.47 15.87 25.81
CA GLN A 584 11.77 15.80 24.53
C GLN A 584 12.09 14.47 23.84
N VAL A 585 11.04 13.76 23.45
CA VAL A 585 11.13 12.45 22.80
C VAL A 585 10.49 12.51 21.43
N LEU A 586 11.23 12.16 20.39
CA LEU A 586 10.74 12.00 19.03
C LEU A 586 10.52 10.52 18.76
N VAL A 587 9.31 10.17 18.36
CA VAL A 587 8.92 8.83 17.96
C VAL A 587 8.67 8.82 16.46
N LEU A 588 9.38 7.97 15.73
CA LEU A 588 9.20 7.77 14.29
C LEU A 588 8.61 6.39 14.06
N VAL A 589 7.58 6.30 13.22
CA VAL A 589 7.00 5.03 12.79
C VAL A 589 7.33 4.81 11.31
N GLY A 590 8.24 3.89 11.05
CA GLY A 590 8.69 3.55 9.71
C GLY A 590 7.62 2.87 8.84
N GLY A 591 7.85 2.85 7.53
CA GLY A 591 7.01 2.17 6.52
C GLY A 591 6.69 0.70 6.81
N SER A 592 7.53 0.03 7.59
CA SER A 592 7.41 -1.36 8.04
C SER A 592 6.70 -1.53 9.38
N GLY A 593 6.28 -0.43 10.04
CA GLY A 593 5.69 -0.46 11.38
C GLY A 593 6.70 -0.38 12.53
N PHE A 594 8.01 -0.25 12.25
CA PHE A 594 9.01 -0.05 13.30
C PHE A 594 8.83 1.30 13.98
N ILE A 595 8.88 1.31 15.31
CA ILE A 595 8.81 2.52 16.13
C ILE A 595 10.22 2.83 16.66
N SER A 596 10.82 3.91 16.21
CA SER A 596 12.12 4.40 16.68
C SER A 596 11.91 5.57 17.65
N VAL A 597 12.48 5.49 18.85
CA VAL A 597 12.31 6.49 19.90
C VAL A 597 13.64 7.19 20.17
N TYR A 598 13.67 8.50 19.94
CA TYR A 598 14.83 9.38 20.14
C TYR A 598 14.57 10.31 21.31
N SER A 599 15.56 10.52 22.18
CA SER A 599 15.59 11.64 23.12
C SER A 599 16.89 12.39 22.95
N ASN A 600 16.82 13.72 22.93
CA ASN A 600 18.00 14.56 22.65
C ASN A 600 18.76 14.14 21.37
N PHE A 601 18.04 13.65 20.35
CA PHE A 601 18.60 13.14 19.08
C PHE A 601 19.51 11.91 19.25
N GLN A 602 19.58 11.36 20.45
CA GLN A 602 20.13 10.04 20.71
C GLN A 602 18.99 9.05 20.68
N LEU A 603 19.20 7.98 19.92
CA LEU A 603 18.29 6.85 19.86
C LEU A 603 18.28 6.19 21.25
N ILE A 604 17.22 6.42 22.04
CA ILE A 604 17.10 5.81 23.38
C ILE A 604 16.85 4.32 23.21
N ASN A 605 15.96 4.00 22.29
CA ASN A 605 15.58 2.63 22.03
C ASN A 605 15.37 2.45 20.53
N ASN A 606 16.18 1.57 19.95
CA ASN A 606 16.06 1.18 18.55
C ASN A 606 15.10 0.00 18.37
N ARG A 607 14.59 -0.56 19.48
CA ARG A 607 13.99 -1.88 19.51
C ARG A 607 12.99 -1.95 20.67
N ILE A 608 11.71 -1.76 20.40
CA ILE A 608 10.66 -2.49 21.13
C ILE A 608 10.52 -3.82 20.35
N PRO A 609 11.31 -4.87 20.64
CA PRO A 609 11.44 -6.00 19.74
C PRO A 609 10.60 -7.17 20.25
N ARG A 610 9.37 -7.25 19.76
CA ARG A 610 8.74 -8.53 19.43
C ARG A 610 8.00 -8.43 18.11
N PHE A 611 8.74 -8.16 17.05
CA PHE A 611 8.42 -8.63 15.71
C PHE A 611 9.75 -8.93 15.00
N LEU A 612 10.07 -10.23 14.89
CA LEU A 612 11.23 -10.91 14.27
C LEU A 612 12.50 -11.11 15.14
N ASP A 613 12.66 -12.37 15.56
CA ASP A 613 13.92 -13.03 15.88
C ASP A 613 14.95 -12.81 14.77
N TYR A 614 16.15 -12.34 15.14
CA TYR A 614 17.34 -12.70 14.38
C TYR A 614 17.83 -14.03 14.93
N ALA A 615 17.86 -15.06 14.09
CA ALA A 615 18.44 -16.34 14.47
C ALA A 615 19.91 -16.12 14.83
N LYS A 616 20.27 -16.51 16.05
CA LYS A 616 21.63 -16.54 16.63
C LYS A 616 22.74 -16.95 15.63
N GLY A 617 22.40 -17.78 14.63
CA GLY A 617 23.29 -18.21 13.57
C GLY A 617 23.87 -17.11 12.66
N GLU A 618 23.21 -15.96 12.46
CA GLU A 618 23.76 -14.87 11.63
C GLU A 618 24.83 -14.07 12.38
N ILE A 619 24.68 -13.93 13.70
CA ILE A 619 25.66 -13.30 14.57
C ILE A 619 26.89 -14.21 14.73
N ASP A 620 26.68 -15.51 14.88
CA ASP A 620 27.76 -16.50 14.92
C ASP A 620 28.55 -16.55 13.60
N LEU A 621 27.88 -16.36 12.46
CA LEU A 621 28.52 -16.22 11.15
C LEU A 621 29.38 -14.95 11.06
N LEU A 622 28.85 -13.81 11.53
CA LEU A 622 29.57 -12.54 11.58
C LEU A 622 30.81 -12.62 12.50
N ARG A 623 30.68 -13.23 13.68
CA ARG A 623 31.81 -13.48 14.61
C ARG A 623 32.89 -14.35 13.98
N ASN A 624 32.50 -15.39 13.23
CA ASN A 624 33.45 -16.24 12.50
C ASN A 624 34.17 -15.48 11.36
N ILE A 625 33.48 -14.56 10.69
CA ILE A 625 34.07 -13.78 9.59
C ILE A 625 35.01 -12.69 10.12
N THR A 626 34.66 -12.02 11.22
CA THR A 626 35.44 -10.92 11.78
C THR A 626 36.51 -11.35 12.78
N GLY A 627 36.40 -12.57 13.33
CA GLY A 627 37.29 -13.07 14.39
C GLY A 627 37.07 -12.39 15.75
N ASP A 628 36.00 -11.61 15.88
CA ASP A 628 35.70 -10.82 17.08
C ASP A 628 34.67 -11.54 17.96
N ASN A 629 35.17 -12.24 18.97
CA ASN A 629 34.35 -13.02 19.92
C ASN A 629 33.98 -12.24 21.18
N ASP A 630 34.60 -11.09 21.43
CA ASP A 630 34.48 -10.39 22.71
C ASP A 630 33.52 -9.20 22.64
N THR A 631 33.26 -8.69 21.43
CA THR A 631 32.32 -7.58 21.23
C THR A 631 30.87 -8.04 21.45
N PRO A 632 30.07 -7.31 22.26
CA PRO A 632 28.64 -7.58 22.43
C PRO A 632 27.90 -7.51 21.09
N ASP A 633 26.89 -8.37 20.89
CA ASP A 633 26.16 -8.52 19.62
C ASP A 633 25.66 -7.19 19.02
N GLU A 634 25.23 -6.27 19.89
CA GLU A 634 24.72 -4.95 19.54
C GLU A 634 25.82 -4.01 19.01
N ALA A 635 27.03 -4.13 19.55
CA ALA A 635 28.19 -3.38 19.11
C ALA A 635 28.81 -3.98 17.84
N LEU A 636 28.75 -5.30 17.67
CA LEU A 636 29.23 -6.00 16.47
C LEU A 636 28.40 -5.61 15.23
N VAL A 637 27.07 -5.60 15.38
CA VAL A 637 26.14 -5.21 14.30
C VAL A 637 26.26 -3.72 13.96
N SER A 638 26.41 -2.84 14.95
CA SER A 638 26.53 -1.39 14.70
C SER A 638 27.86 -1.02 14.04
N THR A 639 28.94 -1.74 14.34
CA THR A 639 30.29 -1.44 13.82
C THR A 639 30.46 -1.86 12.35
N TYR A 640 29.86 -2.98 11.93
CA TYR A 640 30.11 -3.56 10.60
C TYR A 640 29.02 -3.30 9.55
N LEU A 641 27.78 -2.95 9.93
CA LEU A 641 26.72 -2.60 8.97
C LEU A 641 26.67 -1.10 8.62
N TYR A 642 27.36 -0.24 9.36
CA TYR A 642 27.31 1.22 9.19
C TYR A 642 28.65 1.88 8.82
N MET A 643 29.64 1.12 8.35
CA MET A 643 30.75 1.74 7.64
C MET A 643 30.30 2.21 6.25
N PRO A 644 30.61 3.45 5.84
CA PRO A 644 30.58 3.78 4.43
C PRO A 644 31.64 2.92 3.74
N LEU A 645 31.22 2.04 2.84
CA LEU A 645 32.15 1.37 1.94
C LEU A 645 32.88 2.44 1.09
N PRO A 646 34.20 2.29 0.84
CA PRO A 646 34.89 3.10 -0.15
C PRO A 646 34.32 2.92 -1.57
#